data_AF-A0A6G1SFY5-F1
#
_entry.id   AF-A0A6G1SFY5-F1
#
_cell.length_a   1.000
_cell.length_b   1.000
_cell.length_c   1.000
_cell.angle_alpha   90.00
_cell.angle_beta   90.00
_cell.angle_gamma   90.00
#
_symmetry.space_group_name_H-M   'P 1'
#
loop_
_entity.id
_entity.type
_entity.pdbx_description
1 polymer ?
#
loop_
_entity_poly.entity_id
_entity_poly.type
_entity_poly.pdbx_seq_one_letter_code
_entity_poly.pdbx_strand_id
1 'polypeptide(L)'
;MMDLDLSNMTPEQRRQLLSRPPPKMPTPQDIEEKSKKWQQLQKKRYAEKRKFGFVDTQKEDMPPEHIRKIIKDHGDMSSKKFKHDKRIYLGALKYIPHAIFKLLENMPMPWEQYREVPVLYHITGAITFVNDIPRVIEPVYISQWATMWLMMRREKRDRRHFKRMQFPPFDDEEPPLDYADNILDVEPPEPIQLELDPDEDVVAEWFYDHKPLVGTRHVNGSTYRTWQLDIPQMANLYRLADTLMSDIFDDNYFYLFDLKSFFTAKALNVALPGGPKFEPLVKEIDQADEDWNEFNDIDKIIIRQPIRTEYRIAFPYLYNNNTKHVHMSKYYSARVLYFKPSTFSPDLPAFYFDDGILNMIGRVKNAKKVPMPEDDYEDDFELPIEIEPLFSEYELETSMTADAIGLLWAPDPFNKRSGRMRRAVDVPLVKSWYKEHCPPGFATKVKVSYQKLIKYHILNSLRYRPPKPKKKRFLFKSFKSTKFFQTTSLDWVEAGLQVCRQGYNMLNLLIHRKNLNYLHLDYNFNLKPVKTLTTKERKKSRFGNAFHLCREILRMTKLIVDCHAQYRLNNIDAFQLADGLNYIFCHVGQLTGMYRYKYKLMRQIRTCKDLKHLIYHRFNTGPVGKGPGCGFWAPTWRVWLFFLRGI
;
A
#
# COMPACT_ATOMS: atom_id res chain seq x y z
N MET A 1 30.23 -22.53 -70.66
CA MET A 1 31.57 -23.11 -70.79
C MET A 1 32.33 -22.72 -69.54
N MET A 2 32.62 -23.68 -68.66
CA MET A 2 33.59 -23.52 -67.57
C MET A 2 34.74 -24.46 -67.92
N ASP A 3 35.93 -23.90 -68.14
CA ASP A 3 37.15 -24.66 -68.40
C ASP A 3 37.53 -25.46 -67.15
N LEU A 4 37.22 -26.75 -67.17
CA LEU A 4 37.69 -27.73 -66.20
C LEU A 4 39.04 -28.26 -66.70
N ASP A 5 40.10 -28.01 -65.94
CA ASP A 5 41.43 -28.55 -66.20
C ASP A 5 41.41 -30.08 -66.03
N LEU A 6 41.27 -30.77 -67.17
CA LEU A 6 41.05 -32.21 -67.24
C LEU A 6 42.30 -33.02 -66.86
N SER A 7 43.48 -32.40 -66.80
CA SER A 7 44.79 -33.06 -66.69
C SER A 7 44.99 -33.89 -65.41
N ASN A 8 44.26 -33.61 -64.33
CA ASN A 8 44.37 -34.31 -63.03
C ASN A 8 43.27 -35.34 -62.73
N MET A 9 42.36 -35.63 -63.67
CA MET A 9 41.28 -36.61 -63.45
C MET A 9 41.64 -38.01 -63.95
N THR A 10 41.35 -39.04 -63.15
CA THR A 10 41.51 -40.44 -63.57
C THR A 10 40.55 -40.79 -64.71
N PRO A 11 40.88 -41.78 -65.57
CA PRO A 11 40.06 -42.14 -66.73
C PRO A 11 38.61 -42.51 -66.39
N GLU A 12 38.38 -43.08 -65.20
CA GLU A 12 37.04 -43.42 -64.70
C GLU A 12 36.22 -42.19 -64.30
N GLN A 13 36.85 -41.17 -63.71
CA GLN A 13 36.17 -39.91 -63.36
C GLN A 13 35.77 -39.11 -64.61
N ARG A 14 36.60 -39.13 -65.66
CA ARG A 14 36.23 -38.55 -66.97
C ARG A 14 35.05 -39.29 -67.61
N ARG A 15 35.02 -40.63 -67.54
CA ARG A 15 33.89 -41.43 -68.04
C ARG A 15 32.59 -41.18 -67.28
N GLN A 16 32.63 -40.95 -65.96
CA GLN A 16 31.42 -40.64 -65.18
C GLN A 16 30.88 -39.22 -65.41
N LEU A 17 31.74 -38.24 -65.72
CA LEU A 17 31.31 -36.88 -66.06
C LEU A 17 30.67 -36.79 -67.45
N LEU A 18 31.21 -37.54 -68.42
CA LEU A 18 30.70 -37.58 -69.80
C LEU A 18 29.49 -38.52 -69.99
N SER A 19 29.21 -39.42 -69.04
CA SER A 19 28.06 -40.35 -69.10
C SER A 19 26.78 -39.84 -68.41
N ARG A 20 26.81 -38.62 -67.85
CA ARG A 20 25.58 -37.99 -67.36
C ARG A 20 24.74 -37.52 -68.55
N PRO A 21 23.49 -37.99 -68.73
CA PRO A 21 22.62 -37.45 -69.76
C PRO A 21 22.43 -35.94 -69.54
N PRO A 22 22.29 -35.13 -70.60
CA PRO A 22 21.99 -33.72 -70.44
C PRO A 22 20.73 -33.57 -69.57
N PRO A 23 20.67 -32.60 -68.66
CA PRO A 23 19.49 -32.42 -67.82
C PRO A 23 18.26 -32.30 -68.73
N LYS A 24 17.28 -33.19 -68.54
CA LYS A 24 16.01 -33.13 -69.29
C LYS A 24 15.46 -31.71 -69.19
N MET A 25 15.14 -31.09 -70.33
CA MET A 25 14.50 -29.78 -70.32
C MET A 25 13.19 -29.89 -69.54
N PRO A 26 12.98 -29.07 -68.50
CA PRO A 26 11.81 -29.20 -67.64
C PRO A 26 10.55 -28.98 -68.46
N THR A 27 9.58 -29.87 -68.30
CA THR A 27 8.28 -29.72 -68.95
C THR A 27 7.51 -28.54 -68.31
N PRO A 28 6.53 -27.93 -69.00
CA PRO A 28 5.72 -26.85 -68.41
C PRO A 28 5.07 -27.22 -67.07
N GLN A 29 4.68 -28.49 -66.90
CA GLN A 29 4.10 -29.03 -65.68
C GLN A 29 5.13 -29.10 -64.53
N ASP A 30 6.38 -29.49 -64.81
CA ASP A 30 7.45 -29.51 -63.81
C ASP A 30 7.78 -28.09 -63.29
N ILE A 31 7.69 -27.08 -64.17
CA ILE A 31 7.90 -25.68 -63.83
C ILE A 31 6.76 -25.16 -62.96
N GLU A 32 5.52 -25.52 -63.26
CA GLU A 32 4.35 -25.14 -62.47
C GLU A 32 4.40 -25.77 -61.06
N GLU A 33 4.75 -27.05 -60.96
CA GLU A 33 4.96 -27.71 -59.67
C GLU A 33 6.09 -27.07 -58.87
N LYS A 34 7.22 -26.76 -59.53
CA LYS A 34 8.34 -26.09 -58.89
C LYS A 34 7.96 -24.69 -58.42
N SER A 35 7.15 -23.96 -59.19
CA SER A 35 6.58 -22.67 -58.82
C SER A 35 5.66 -22.78 -57.60
N LYS A 36 4.74 -23.75 -57.57
CA LYS A 36 3.86 -24.01 -56.42
C LYS A 36 4.66 -24.38 -55.16
N LYS A 37 5.65 -25.28 -55.28
CA LYS A 37 6.56 -25.66 -54.18
C LYS A 37 7.37 -24.46 -53.69
N TRP A 38 7.85 -23.61 -54.60
CA TRP A 38 8.55 -22.38 -54.25
C TRP A 38 7.63 -21.38 -53.53
N GLN A 39 6.42 -21.14 -54.03
CA GLN A 39 5.45 -20.26 -53.38
C GLN A 39 5.07 -20.76 -51.98
N GLN A 40 4.82 -22.06 -51.79
CA GLN A 40 4.56 -22.64 -50.47
C GLN A 40 5.75 -22.49 -49.53
N LEU A 41 6.97 -22.71 -50.03
CA LEU A 41 8.20 -22.54 -49.28
C LEU A 41 8.39 -21.09 -48.85
N GLN A 42 8.21 -20.13 -49.76
CA GLN A 42 8.35 -18.70 -49.52
C GLN A 42 7.29 -18.19 -48.54
N LYS A 43 6.02 -18.59 -48.72
CA LYS A 43 4.92 -18.26 -47.81
C LYS A 43 5.16 -18.79 -46.39
N LYS A 44 5.72 -20.00 -46.25
CA LYS A 44 6.10 -20.57 -44.94
C LYS A 44 7.35 -19.92 -44.35
N ARG A 45 8.36 -19.62 -45.18
CA ARG A 45 9.66 -19.06 -44.76
C ARG A 45 9.52 -17.62 -44.29
N TYR A 46 8.76 -16.80 -45.01
CA TYR A 46 8.52 -15.38 -44.72
C TYR A 46 7.15 -15.13 -44.06
N ALA A 47 6.57 -16.17 -43.44
CA ALA A 47 5.40 -16.00 -42.59
C ALA A 47 5.70 -15.02 -41.44
N GLU A 48 4.70 -14.25 -41.02
CA GLU A 48 4.89 -13.22 -39.99
C GLU A 48 5.48 -13.76 -38.67
N LYS A 49 5.10 -14.98 -38.31
CA LYS A 49 5.62 -15.70 -37.12
C LYS A 49 7.13 -15.99 -37.16
N ARG A 50 7.76 -15.86 -38.33
CA ARG A 50 9.20 -16.09 -38.54
C ARG A 50 10.01 -14.80 -38.71
N LYS A 51 9.36 -13.63 -38.64
CA LYS A 51 10.06 -12.34 -38.66
C LYS A 51 11.03 -12.27 -37.46
N PHE A 52 12.23 -11.74 -37.68
CA PHE A 52 13.17 -11.49 -36.58
C PHE A 52 12.55 -10.49 -35.59
N GLY A 53 12.56 -10.81 -34.30
CA GLY A 53 11.86 -10.02 -33.28
C GLY A 53 10.38 -10.33 -33.13
N PHE A 54 9.85 -11.36 -33.83
CA PHE A 54 8.50 -11.86 -33.57
C PHE A 54 8.40 -12.37 -32.12
N VAL A 55 7.47 -11.80 -31.37
CA VAL A 55 7.14 -12.25 -30.02
C VAL A 55 5.94 -13.17 -30.13
N ASP A 56 6.13 -14.42 -29.73
CA ASP A 56 5.06 -15.42 -29.75
C ASP A 56 3.90 -15.02 -28.82
N THR A 57 2.73 -15.61 -29.05
CA THR A 57 1.50 -15.28 -28.30
C THR A 57 1.72 -15.36 -26.79
N GLN A 58 1.17 -14.37 -26.08
CA GLN A 58 1.25 -14.30 -24.63
C GLN A 58 0.59 -15.53 -24.02
N LYS A 59 1.21 -16.10 -22.98
CA LYS A 59 0.59 -17.19 -22.21
C LYS A 59 -0.76 -16.75 -21.66
N GLU A 60 -1.78 -17.47 -22.10
CA GLU A 60 -3.15 -17.39 -21.62
C GLU A 60 -3.27 -18.01 -20.22
N ASP A 61 -4.38 -17.69 -19.58
CA ASP A 61 -4.69 -18.18 -18.24
C ASP A 61 -5.26 -19.60 -18.31
N MET A 62 -4.73 -20.48 -17.46
CA MET A 62 -5.19 -21.84 -17.30
C MET A 62 -6.46 -21.88 -16.45
N PRO A 63 -7.32 -22.91 -16.60
CA PRO A 63 -8.46 -23.13 -15.72
C PRO A 63 -8.04 -23.28 -14.25
N PRO A 64 -8.77 -22.69 -13.28
CA PRO A 64 -8.42 -22.75 -11.86
C PRO A 64 -8.43 -24.18 -11.29
N GLU A 65 -9.21 -25.08 -11.86
CA GLU A 65 -9.28 -26.50 -11.46
C GLU A 65 -7.94 -27.21 -11.68
N HIS A 66 -7.15 -26.76 -12.66
CA HIS A 66 -5.86 -27.36 -12.98
C HIS A 66 -4.88 -27.25 -11.79
N ILE A 67 -4.75 -26.07 -11.19
CA ILE A 67 -3.89 -25.90 -10.00
C ILE A 67 -4.49 -26.57 -8.76
N ARG A 68 -5.82 -26.52 -8.56
CA ARG A 68 -6.51 -27.20 -7.45
C ARG A 68 -6.20 -28.69 -7.44
N LYS A 69 -6.36 -29.35 -8.59
CA LYS A 69 -6.09 -30.77 -8.76
C LYS A 69 -4.63 -31.10 -8.49
N ILE A 70 -3.69 -30.31 -9.02
CA ILE A 70 -2.26 -30.51 -8.76
C ILE A 70 -1.94 -30.45 -7.26
N ILE A 71 -2.44 -29.44 -6.56
CA ILE A 71 -2.19 -29.26 -5.12
C ILE A 71 -2.81 -30.42 -4.31
N LYS A 72 -4.01 -30.86 -4.67
CA LYS A 72 -4.69 -32.00 -4.03
C LYS A 72 -3.94 -33.31 -4.27
N ASP A 73 -3.53 -33.58 -5.51
CA ASP A 73 -2.77 -34.79 -5.88
C ASP A 73 -1.40 -34.88 -5.18
N HIS A 74 -0.70 -33.75 -5.03
CA HIS A 74 0.61 -33.72 -4.36
C HIS A 74 0.50 -33.86 -2.83
N GLY A 75 -0.63 -33.42 -2.24
CA GLY A 75 -0.93 -33.59 -0.82
C GLY A 75 0.18 -33.08 0.11
N ASP A 76 0.66 -33.94 1.00
CA ASP A 76 1.75 -33.71 1.96
C ASP A 76 3.13 -34.16 1.43
N MET A 77 3.22 -34.57 0.16
CA MET A 77 4.42 -35.15 -0.46
C MET A 77 4.90 -36.46 0.18
N SER A 78 4.05 -37.21 0.87
CA SER A 78 4.38 -38.55 1.39
C SER A 78 4.48 -39.60 0.27
N SER A 79 3.63 -39.49 -0.76
CA SER A 79 3.56 -40.42 -1.88
C SER A 79 4.87 -40.60 -2.65
N LYS A 80 5.20 -41.85 -3.00
CA LYS A 80 6.38 -42.18 -3.82
C LYS A 80 6.26 -41.67 -5.26
N LYS A 81 5.04 -41.45 -5.77
CA LYS A 81 4.77 -40.97 -7.14
C LYS A 81 5.45 -39.63 -7.42
N PHE A 82 5.43 -38.72 -6.44
CA PHE A 82 5.97 -37.35 -6.56
C PHE A 82 7.37 -37.19 -5.96
N LYS A 83 8.15 -38.28 -5.90
CA LYS A 83 9.51 -38.26 -5.31
C LYS A 83 10.44 -37.28 -6.01
N HIS A 84 10.34 -37.16 -7.34
CA HIS A 84 11.16 -36.26 -8.15
C HIS A 84 10.89 -34.77 -7.83
N ASP A 85 9.65 -34.45 -7.49
CA ASP A 85 9.20 -33.07 -7.22
C ASP A 85 9.60 -32.56 -5.84
N LYS A 86 9.92 -33.45 -4.88
CA LYS A 86 10.40 -33.07 -3.53
C LYS A 86 11.59 -32.10 -3.57
N ARG A 87 12.49 -32.26 -4.55
CA ARG A 87 13.64 -31.36 -4.74
C ARG A 87 13.20 -29.96 -5.15
N ILE A 88 12.17 -29.86 -5.98
CA ILE A 88 11.62 -28.59 -6.49
C ILE A 88 10.95 -27.83 -5.35
N TYR A 89 10.11 -28.50 -4.54
CA TYR A 89 9.48 -27.91 -3.35
C TYR A 89 10.52 -27.32 -2.39
N LEU A 90 11.57 -28.06 -2.07
CA LEU A 90 12.66 -27.54 -1.22
C LEU A 90 13.40 -26.34 -1.85
N GLY A 91 13.56 -26.33 -3.17
CA GLY A 91 14.15 -25.19 -3.89
C GLY A 91 13.26 -23.94 -3.85
N ALA A 92 11.93 -24.14 -3.87
CA ALA A 92 10.95 -23.07 -3.82
C ALA A 92 10.86 -22.36 -2.46
N LEU A 93 11.30 -23.01 -1.36
CA LEU A 93 11.35 -22.42 -0.01
C LEU A 93 12.07 -21.07 0.04
N LYS A 94 13.07 -20.86 -0.83
CA LYS A 94 13.78 -19.58 -0.97
C LYS A 94 12.85 -18.41 -1.31
N TYR A 95 11.76 -18.65 -2.04
CA TYR A 95 10.85 -17.62 -2.54
C TYR A 95 9.57 -17.47 -1.70
N ILE A 96 9.36 -18.30 -0.66
CA ILE A 96 8.20 -18.21 0.24
C ILE A 96 8.02 -16.81 0.85
N PRO A 97 9.08 -16.12 1.35
CA PRO A 97 8.89 -14.75 1.86
C PRO A 97 8.32 -13.78 0.81
N HIS A 98 8.66 -13.99 -0.47
CA HIS A 98 8.12 -13.17 -1.56
C HIS A 98 6.67 -13.54 -1.91
N ALA A 99 6.32 -14.82 -1.87
CA ALA A 99 4.93 -15.27 -2.01
C ALA A 99 4.03 -14.70 -0.91
N ILE A 100 4.49 -14.77 0.35
CA ILE A 100 3.78 -14.20 1.51
C ILE A 100 3.64 -12.69 1.39
N PHE A 101 4.71 -11.99 0.99
CA PHE A 101 4.64 -10.54 0.76
C PHE A 101 3.55 -10.17 -0.24
N LYS A 102 3.47 -10.89 -1.36
CA LYS A 102 2.48 -10.64 -2.41
C LYS A 102 1.06 -11.04 -2.02
N LEU A 103 0.91 -12.12 -1.26
CA LEU A 103 -0.37 -12.56 -0.71
C LEU A 103 -0.91 -11.50 0.26
N LEU A 104 -0.11 -11.10 1.25
CA LEU A 104 -0.53 -10.13 2.26
C LEU A 104 -0.66 -8.70 1.70
N GLU A 105 0.06 -8.35 0.63
CA GLU A 105 -0.13 -7.08 -0.08
C GLU A 105 -1.54 -7.01 -0.71
N ASN A 106 -2.11 -8.13 -1.14
CA ASN A 106 -3.42 -8.18 -1.82
C ASN A 106 -4.57 -8.68 -0.91
N MET A 107 -4.47 -8.52 0.41
CA MET A 107 -5.56 -8.86 1.33
C MET A 107 -6.89 -8.16 0.95
N PRO A 108 -8.03 -8.89 0.93
CA PRO A 108 -9.35 -8.30 0.74
C PRO A 108 -9.61 -7.20 1.77
N MET A 109 -10.19 -6.10 1.30
CA MET A 109 -10.55 -4.98 2.19
C MET A 109 -11.88 -5.30 2.91
N PRO A 110 -12.20 -4.66 4.05
CA PRO A 110 -13.37 -5.06 4.86
C PRO A 110 -14.75 -4.91 4.17
N TRP A 111 -14.81 -4.11 3.11
CA TRP A 111 -16.01 -3.91 2.28
C TRP A 111 -16.14 -4.91 1.13
N GLU A 112 -15.16 -5.80 0.94
CA GLU A 112 -15.17 -6.86 -0.07
C GLU A 112 -15.48 -8.21 0.58
N GLN A 113 -16.42 -8.98 0.01
CA GLN A 113 -16.73 -10.34 0.46
C GLN A 113 -15.62 -11.34 0.08
N TYR A 114 -15.22 -11.30 -1.19
CA TYR A 114 -14.15 -12.11 -1.74
C TYR A 114 -13.36 -11.28 -2.75
N ARG A 115 -12.16 -11.75 -3.10
CA ARG A 115 -11.31 -11.08 -4.08
C ARG A 115 -10.64 -12.11 -4.96
N GLU A 116 -10.95 -12.05 -6.24
CA GLU A 116 -10.17 -12.78 -7.24
C GLU A 116 -8.86 -12.07 -7.53
N VAL A 117 -7.78 -12.84 -7.50
CA VAL A 117 -6.43 -12.35 -7.75
C VAL A 117 -5.75 -13.17 -8.84
N PRO A 118 -5.01 -12.52 -9.76
CA PRO A 118 -4.21 -13.24 -10.74
C PRO A 118 -3.05 -13.92 -10.04
N VAL A 119 -2.90 -15.21 -10.29
CA VAL A 119 -1.92 -16.08 -9.67
C VAL A 119 -0.92 -16.57 -10.71
N LEU A 120 0.34 -16.63 -10.31
CA LEU A 120 1.44 -17.26 -11.03
C LEU A 120 1.93 -18.45 -10.21
N TYR A 121 1.70 -19.67 -10.70
CA TYR A 121 2.01 -20.89 -9.96
C TYR A 121 3.00 -21.77 -10.73
N HIS A 122 3.79 -22.55 -9.97
CA HIS A 122 4.68 -23.55 -10.56
C HIS A 122 3.87 -24.75 -11.07
N ILE A 123 4.24 -25.34 -12.21
CA ILE A 123 3.50 -26.44 -12.86
C ILE A 123 3.32 -27.68 -11.98
N THR A 124 4.20 -27.89 -11.00
CA THR A 124 4.11 -28.98 -10.01
C THR A 124 3.37 -28.58 -8.73
N GLY A 125 2.80 -27.38 -8.64
CA GLY A 125 2.17 -26.87 -7.42
C GLY A 125 3.16 -26.51 -6.29
N ALA A 126 4.46 -26.43 -6.60
CA ALA A 126 5.50 -26.17 -5.59
C ALA A 126 5.34 -24.83 -4.87
N ILE A 127 4.98 -23.77 -5.60
CA ILE A 127 4.75 -22.44 -5.02
C ILE A 127 3.72 -21.66 -5.84
N THR A 128 2.90 -20.88 -5.14
CA THR A 128 1.88 -20.00 -5.70
C THR A 128 2.23 -18.55 -5.37
N PHE A 129 2.28 -17.67 -6.38
CA PHE A 129 2.51 -16.23 -6.22
C PHE A 129 1.27 -15.45 -6.65
N VAL A 130 0.84 -14.48 -5.83
CA VAL A 130 -0.14 -13.48 -6.28
C VAL A 130 0.58 -12.45 -7.16
N ASN A 131 0.18 -12.35 -8.43
CA ASN A 131 0.80 -11.50 -9.45
C ASN A 131 -0.01 -10.22 -9.70
N ASP A 132 -0.50 -9.57 -8.65
CA ASP A 132 -1.12 -8.24 -8.72
C ASP A 132 -0.45 -7.24 -7.78
N ILE A 133 -0.52 -5.95 -8.14
CA ILE A 133 -0.13 -4.84 -7.29
C ILE A 133 -1.41 -4.05 -6.97
N PRO A 134 -1.85 -3.97 -5.70
CA PRO A 134 -3.12 -3.36 -5.33
C PRO A 134 -3.03 -1.85 -5.52
N ARG A 135 -3.53 -1.38 -6.66
CA ARG A 135 -3.60 0.04 -6.98
C ARG A 135 -4.97 0.55 -6.64
N VAL A 136 -5.00 1.69 -5.97
CA VAL A 136 -6.22 2.34 -5.51
C VAL A 136 -6.20 3.80 -5.92
N ILE A 137 -7.39 4.34 -6.18
CA ILE A 137 -7.61 5.79 -6.27
C ILE A 137 -7.50 6.32 -4.85
N GLU A 138 -6.58 7.27 -4.61
CA GLU A 138 -6.28 7.75 -3.26
C GLU A 138 -7.49 8.36 -2.53
N PRO A 139 -8.26 9.31 -3.12
CA PRO A 139 -9.45 9.87 -2.45
C PRO A 139 -10.51 8.80 -2.17
N VAL A 140 -10.78 7.90 -3.12
CA VAL A 140 -11.75 6.80 -2.94
C VAL A 140 -11.33 5.89 -1.79
N TYR A 141 -10.05 5.48 -1.74
CA TYR A 141 -9.56 4.59 -0.69
C TYR A 141 -9.62 5.22 0.71
N ILE A 142 -9.32 6.52 0.84
CA ILE A 142 -9.46 7.23 2.12
C ILE A 142 -10.93 7.27 2.54
N SER A 143 -11.82 7.59 1.60
CA SER A 143 -13.27 7.65 1.82
C SER A 143 -13.85 6.29 2.23
N GLN A 144 -13.47 5.21 1.54
CA GLN A 144 -13.85 3.83 1.90
C GLN A 144 -13.45 3.53 3.34
N TRP A 145 -12.19 3.81 3.73
CA TRP A 145 -11.76 3.61 5.12
C TRP A 145 -12.44 4.53 6.14
N ALA A 146 -12.90 5.72 5.72
CA ALA A 146 -13.66 6.62 6.58
C ALA A 146 -15.08 6.10 6.82
N THR A 147 -15.75 5.56 5.79
CA THR A 147 -17.04 4.86 5.98
C THR A 147 -16.86 3.63 6.88
N MET A 148 -15.75 2.89 6.74
CA MET A 148 -15.42 1.77 7.65
C MET A 148 -15.25 2.24 9.09
N TRP A 149 -14.59 3.38 9.30
CA TRP A 149 -14.44 3.97 10.62
C TRP A 149 -15.80 4.30 11.25
N LEU A 150 -16.71 4.90 10.49
CA LEU A 150 -18.07 5.22 10.94
C LEU A 150 -18.86 3.95 11.29
N MET A 151 -18.92 2.98 10.37
CA MET A 151 -19.67 1.73 10.55
C MET A 151 -19.15 0.91 11.74
N MET A 152 -17.84 0.76 11.88
CA MET A 152 -17.26 0.04 13.02
C MET A 152 -17.54 0.75 14.36
N ARG A 153 -17.62 2.09 14.38
CA ARG A 153 -17.99 2.83 15.60
C ARG A 153 -19.47 2.68 15.95
N ARG A 154 -20.36 2.77 14.96
CA ARG A 154 -21.79 2.52 15.12
C ARG A 154 -22.04 1.12 15.65
N GLU A 155 -21.47 0.11 14.99
CA GLU A 155 -21.61 -1.29 15.40
C GLU A 155 -21.09 -1.54 16.82
N LYS A 156 -19.95 -0.96 17.19
CA LYS A 156 -19.41 -1.10 18.54
C LYS A 156 -20.26 -0.40 19.61
N ARG A 157 -20.91 0.71 19.27
CA ARG A 157 -21.84 1.41 20.18
C ARG A 157 -23.09 0.57 20.40
N ASP A 158 -23.64 0.01 19.33
CA ASP A 158 -24.96 -0.63 19.34
C ASP A 158 -24.90 -2.08 19.83
N ARG A 159 -23.81 -2.80 19.57
CA ARG A 159 -23.64 -4.18 20.01
C ARG A 159 -23.34 -4.27 21.51
N ARG A 160 -24.25 -4.90 22.26
CA ARG A 160 -24.12 -5.12 23.72
C ARG A 160 -22.87 -5.91 24.12
N HIS A 161 -22.59 -7.02 23.42
CA HIS A 161 -21.43 -7.87 23.70
C HIS A 161 -20.69 -8.20 22.41
N PHE A 162 -19.53 -7.56 22.23
CA PHE A 162 -18.64 -7.88 21.13
C PHE A 162 -17.68 -9.02 21.53
N LYS A 163 -17.94 -10.24 21.05
CA LYS A 163 -17.05 -11.39 21.25
C LYS A 163 -15.93 -11.37 20.20
N ARG A 164 -14.68 -11.22 20.65
CA ARG A 164 -13.51 -11.38 19.75
C ARG A 164 -13.31 -12.85 19.41
N MET A 165 -12.90 -13.13 18.19
CA MET A 165 -12.51 -14.48 17.76
C MET A 165 -11.35 -15.05 18.58
N GLN A 166 -11.28 -16.38 18.68
CA GLN A 166 -10.20 -17.08 19.36
C GLN A 166 -8.96 -17.18 18.46
N PHE A 167 -7.77 -17.11 19.07
CA PHE A 167 -6.49 -17.26 18.39
C PHE A 167 -5.64 -18.36 19.04
N PRO A 168 -5.08 -19.32 18.27
CA PRO A 168 -5.30 -19.55 16.83
C PRO A 168 -6.75 -19.93 16.48
N PRO A 169 -7.24 -19.70 15.24
CA PRO A 169 -8.63 -20.00 14.88
C PRO A 169 -8.93 -21.49 14.67
N PHE A 170 -7.93 -22.29 14.27
CA PHE A 170 -8.01 -23.74 14.13
C PHE A 170 -7.01 -24.42 15.06
N ASP A 171 -7.27 -25.68 15.41
CA ASP A 171 -6.41 -26.45 16.31
C ASP A 171 -5.04 -26.79 15.69
N ASP A 172 -4.03 -27.07 16.52
CA ASP A 172 -2.66 -27.36 16.09
C ASP A 172 -2.57 -28.62 15.21
N GLU A 173 -3.42 -29.63 15.49
CA GLU A 173 -3.43 -30.94 14.83
C GLU A 173 -4.43 -31.03 13.66
N GLU A 174 -5.26 -30.00 13.47
CA GLU A 174 -6.26 -29.96 12.40
C GLU A 174 -5.59 -29.67 11.05
N PRO A 175 -5.77 -30.53 10.03
CA PRO A 175 -5.17 -30.31 8.72
C PRO A 175 -5.75 -29.06 8.05
N PRO A 176 -4.98 -28.34 7.21
CA PRO A 176 -5.48 -27.17 6.51
C PRO A 176 -6.66 -27.52 5.61
N LEU A 177 -7.78 -26.84 5.84
CA LEU A 177 -9.02 -26.99 5.09
C LEU A 177 -8.79 -26.97 3.57
N ASP A 178 -9.51 -27.83 2.86
CA ASP A 178 -9.55 -27.79 1.40
C ASP A 178 -10.60 -26.79 0.93
N TYR A 179 -10.20 -25.89 0.03
CA TYR A 179 -11.06 -24.81 -0.45
C TYR A 179 -12.25 -25.35 -1.25
N ALA A 180 -11.99 -26.31 -2.14
CA ALA A 180 -13.02 -26.90 -3.01
C ALA A 180 -14.12 -27.61 -2.22
N ASP A 181 -13.74 -28.32 -1.15
CA ASP A 181 -14.69 -29.16 -0.41
C ASP A 181 -15.46 -28.37 0.66
N ASN A 182 -14.89 -27.27 1.22
CA ASN A 182 -15.47 -26.58 2.37
C ASN A 182 -15.92 -25.13 2.10
N ILE A 183 -15.31 -24.42 1.15
CA ILE A 183 -15.49 -22.96 0.99
C ILE A 183 -16.12 -22.58 -0.35
N LEU A 184 -15.88 -23.36 -1.40
CA LEU A 184 -16.29 -23.01 -2.77
C LEU A 184 -17.81 -22.83 -2.91
N ASP A 185 -18.60 -23.70 -2.29
CA ASP A 185 -20.06 -23.72 -2.41
C ASP A 185 -20.77 -22.90 -1.32
N VAL A 186 -20.01 -22.27 -0.40
CA VAL A 186 -20.56 -21.49 0.71
C VAL A 186 -20.67 -20.02 0.32
N GLU A 187 -21.86 -19.46 0.44
CA GLU A 187 -22.09 -18.02 0.23
C GLU A 187 -21.38 -17.21 1.33
N PRO A 188 -20.56 -16.22 0.96
CA PRO A 188 -19.86 -15.40 1.93
C PRO A 188 -20.83 -14.49 2.70
N PRO A 189 -20.61 -14.26 4.00
CA PRO A 189 -21.42 -13.32 4.76
C PRO A 189 -21.25 -11.88 4.25
N GLU A 190 -22.23 -11.02 4.56
CA GLU A 190 -22.21 -9.62 4.14
C GLU A 190 -20.94 -8.88 4.62
N PRO A 191 -20.32 -8.07 3.74
CA PRO A 191 -19.15 -7.27 4.09
C PRO A 191 -19.58 -6.02 4.86
N ILE A 192 -18.61 -5.25 5.36
CA ILE A 192 -18.93 -3.97 6.01
C ILE A 192 -19.14 -2.92 4.91
N GLN A 193 -20.39 -2.49 4.71
CA GLN A 193 -20.75 -1.41 3.79
C GLN A 193 -21.67 -0.42 4.50
N LEU A 194 -21.46 0.87 4.24
CA LEU A 194 -22.39 1.92 4.66
C LEU A 194 -23.49 2.02 3.60
N GLU A 195 -24.74 2.07 4.03
CA GLU A 195 -25.85 2.39 3.14
C GLU A 195 -25.67 3.85 2.67
N LEU A 196 -25.41 4.02 1.38
CA LEU A 196 -25.28 5.31 0.70
C LEU A 196 -26.62 5.67 0.06
N ASP A 197 -26.97 6.95 0.06
CA ASP A 197 -28.22 7.44 -0.52
C ASP A 197 -28.06 7.60 -2.04
N PRO A 198 -28.79 6.86 -2.89
CA PRO A 198 -28.63 6.99 -4.35
C PRO A 198 -28.90 8.40 -4.90
N ASP A 199 -29.72 9.20 -4.23
CA ASP A 199 -30.13 10.53 -4.70
C ASP A 199 -29.08 11.60 -4.33
N GLU A 200 -28.50 11.52 -3.13
CA GLU A 200 -27.44 12.44 -2.67
C GLU A 200 -26.03 11.96 -3.10
N ASP A 201 -25.81 10.64 -3.07
CA ASP A 201 -24.49 10.03 -3.24
C ASP A 201 -24.18 9.60 -4.66
N VAL A 202 -23.61 10.52 -5.45
CA VAL A 202 -23.10 10.28 -6.82
C VAL A 202 -22.14 9.08 -6.95
N VAL A 203 -21.54 8.62 -5.85
CA VAL A 203 -20.59 7.51 -5.83
C VAL A 203 -21.21 6.15 -5.50
N ALA A 204 -22.48 6.09 -5.11
CA ALA A 204 -23.12 4.92 -4.51
C ALA A 204 -22.95 3.62 -5.31
N GLU A 205 -23.11 3.67 -6.63
CA GLU A 205 -23.08 2.49 -7.51
C GLU A 205 -21.73 1.73 -7.51
N TRP A 206 -20.60 2.46 -7.46
CA TRP A 206 -19.26 1.89 -7.69
C TRP A 206 -18.36 1.97 -6.46
N PHE A 207 -18.82 2.60 -5.37
CA PHE A 207 -17.97 2.96 -4.25
C PHE A 207 -17.30 1.77 -3.55
N TYR A 208 -17.97 0.63 -3.48
CA TYR A 208 -17.47 -0.58 -2.80
C TYR A 208 -16.86 -1.63 -3.72
N ASP A 209 -16.71 -1.33 -5.01
CA ASP A 209 -16.03 -2.22 -5.95
C ASP A 209 -14.54 -2.41 -5.62
N HIS A 210 -13.99 -3.56 -6.00
CA HIS A 210 -12.56 -3.85 -5.84
C HIS A 210 -11.66 -2.87 -6.63
N LYS A 211 -12.03 -2.63 -7.90
CA LYS A 211 -11.39 -1.65 -8.79
C LYS A 211 -12.49 -0.77 -9.38
N PRO A 212 -12.88 0.31 -8.68
CA PRO A 212 -13.96 1.17 -9.11
C PRO A 212 -13.72 1.79 -10.49
N LEU A 213 -14.81 2.06 -11.21
CA LEU A 213 -14.82 2.83 -12.47
C LEU A 213 -14.04 2.19 -13.64
N VAL A 214 -13.60 0.94 -13.55
CA VAL A 214 -12.94 0.23 -14.65
C VAL A 214 -13.90 0.10 -15.83
N GLY A 215 -13.46 0.54 -17.02
CA GLY A 215 -14.29 0.57 -18.24
C GLY A 215 -14.93 1.93 -18.52
N THR A 216 -14.87 2.88 -17.57
CA THR A 216 -15.37 4.25 -17.76
C THR A 216 -14.27 5.22 -18.21
N ARG A 217 -14.67 6.44 -18.60
CA ARG A 217 -13.75 7.55 -18.96
C ARG A 217 -12.83 8.00 -17.82
N HIS A 218 -13.20 7.73 -16.57
CA HIS A 218 -12.52 8.22 -15.37
C HIS A 218 -11.17 7.54 -15.12
N VAL A 219 -10.91 6.37 -15.75
CA VAL A 219 -9.67 5.62 -15.60
C VAL A 219 -9.14 5.16 -16.95
N ASN A 220 -7.82 4.98 -17.06
CA ASN A 220 -7.15 4.65 -18.32
C ASN A 220 -7.35 3.20 -18.83
N GLY A 221 -8.29 2.44 -18.27
CA GLY A 221 -8.56 1.02 -18.56
C GLY A 221 -8.01 0.05 -17.51
N SER A 222 -7.99 -1.24 -17.84
CA SER A 222 -7.70 -2.37 -16.91
C SER A 222 -6.31 -2.33 -16.26
N THR A 223 -5.37 -1.58 -16.83
CA THR A 223 -4.04 -1.38 -16.21
C THR A 223 -4.09 -0.52 -14.94
N TYR A 224 -5.15 0.26 -14.74
CA TYR A 224 -5.49 1.03 -13.54
C TYR A 224 -4.29 1.85 -13.01
N ARG A 225 -3.90 2.91 -13.73
CA ARG A 225 -2.69 3.72 -13.45
C ARG A 225 -2.96 5.18 -13.18
N THR A 226 -3.94 5.75 -13.84
CA THR A 226 -4.31 7.17 -13.73
C THR A 226 -5.81 7.28 -13.54
N TRP A 227 -6.23 8.33 -12.84
CA TRP A 227 -7.62 8.63 -12.57
C TRP A 227 -7.91 10.10 -12.83
N GLN A 228 -9.14 10.37 -13.25
CA GLN A 228 -9.75 11.68 -13.44
C GLN A 228 -11.17 11.59 -12.92
N LEU A 229 -11.51 12.42 -11.92
CA LEU A 229 -12.84 12.45 -11.31
C LEU A 229 -13.47 13.83 -11.51
N ASP A 230 -14.79 13.83 -11.59
CA ASP A 230 -15.60 15.03 -11.72
C ASP A 230 -15.74 15.72 -10.35
N ILE A 231 -16.08 17.02 -10.35
CA ILE A 231 -16.19 17.83 -9.12
C ILE A 231 -17.22 17.24 -8.14
N PRO A 232 -18.44 16.85 -8.57
CA PRO A 232 -19.43 16.25 -7.67
C PRO A 232 -18.93 14.95 -7.01
N GLN A 233 -18.23 14.10 -7.77
CA GLN A 233 -17.61 12.89 -7.23
C GLN A 233 -16.57 13.22 -6.17
N MET A 234 -15.70 14.20 -6.42
CA MET A 234 -14.67 14.63 -5.46
C MET A 234 -15.24 15.26 -4.21
N ALA A 235 -16.28 16.09 -4.34
CA ALA A 235 -16.98 16.73 -3.22
C ALA A 235 -17.61 15.67 -2.31
N ASN A 236 -18.31 14.70 -2.90
CA ASN A 236 -18.92 13.64 -2.13
C ASN A 236 -17.87 12.75 -1.42
N LEU A 237 -16.81 12.36 -2.12
CA LEU A 237 -15.70 11.62 -1.50
C LEU A 237 -15.06 12.40 -0.34
N TYR A 238 -14.88 13.71 -0.47
CA TYR A 238 -14.34 14.54 0.60
C TYR A 238 -15.26 14.57 1.82
N ARG A 239 -16.58 14.70 1.61
CA ARG A 239 -17.60 14.65 2.66
C ARG A 239 -17.59 13.29 3.40
N LEU A 240 -17.56 12.18 2.67
CA LEU A 240 -17.46 10.84 3.26
C LEU A 240 -16.15 10.63 4.03
N ALA A 241 -15.05 11.25 3.59
CA ALA A 241 -13.74 11.13 4.20
C ALA A 241 -13.57 11.94 5.51
N ASP A 242 -14.44 12.91 5.78
CA ASP A 242 -14.24 13.95 6.80
C ASP A 242 -13.83 13.40 8.18
N THR A 243 -14.39 12.25 8.58
CA THR A 243 -14.07 11.59 9.86
C THR A 243 -12.59 11.22 10.06
N LEU A 244 -11.84 11.02 8.98
CA LEU A 244 -10.39 10.72 9.03
C LEU A 244 -9.52 11.95 8.75
N MET A 245 -10.11 13.02 8.22
CA MET A 245 -9.38 14.21 7.81
C MET A 245 -9.06 15.12 8.99
N SER A 246 -8.16 16.07 8.75
CA SER A 246 -7.84 17.12 9.72
C SER A 246 -8.67 18.35 9.41
N ASP A 247 -9.10 19.06 10.45
CA ASP A 247 -9.76 20.37 10.33
C ASP A 247 -8.76 21.53 10.27
N ILE A 248 -7.45 21.24 10.27
CA ILE A 248 -6.41 22.26 10.20
C ILE A 248 -6.09 22.55 8.73
N PHE A 249 -6.49 23.73 8.25
CA PHE A 249 -6.18 24.23 6.91
C PHE A 249 -4.93 25.13 6.87
N ASP A 250 -4.66 25.86 7.96
CA ASP A 250 -3.54 26.79 8.01
C ASP A 250 -2.24 26.08 8.41
N ASP A 251 -1.24 26.14 7.53
CA ASP A 251 0.13 25.67 7.76
C ASP A 251 0.76 26.30 9.00
N ASN A 252 0.33 27.50 9.40
CA ASN A 252 0.84 28.18 10.59
C ASN A 252 0.60 27.39 11.89
N TYR A 253 -0.37 26.48 11.92
CA TYR A 253 -0.56 25.56 13.04
C TYR A 253 0.71 24.74 13.34
N PHE A 254 1.48 24.40 12.30
CA PHE A 254 2.71 23.63 12.41
C PHE A 254 3.95 24.49 12.70
N TYR A 255 3.78 25.75 13.13
CA TYR A 255 4.90 26.56 13.60
C TYR A 255 5.67 25.84 14.71
N LEU A 256 6.99 25.72 14.54
CA LEU A 256 7.90 24.89 15.35
C LEU A 256 7.59 23.38 15.38
N PHE A 257 6.48 22.93 14.81
CA PHE A 257 6.06 21.53 14.75
C PHE A 257 6.17 20.94 13.33
N ASP A 258 7.02 21.53 12.51
CA ASP A 258 7.33 21.10 11.15
C ASP A 258 8.63 20.28 11.06
N LEU A 259 8.90 19.68 9.90
CA LEU A 259 10.08 18.83 9.72
C LEU A 259 11.39 19.60 9.94
N LYS A 260 11.46 20.89 9.54
CA LYS A 260 12.69 21.67 9.65
C LYS A 260 12.99 22.02 11.10
N SER A 261 11.99 22.45 11.86
CA SER A 261 12.14 22.71 13.29
C SER A 261 12.57 21.45 14.05
N PHE A 262 12.03 20.27 13.70
CA PHE A 262 12.48 19.02 14.31
C PHE A 262 13.89 18.60 13.91
N PHE A 263 14.35 18.89 12.69
CA PHE A 263 15.74 18.63 12.31
C PHE A 263 16.69 19.52 13.12
N THR A 264 16.33 20.79 13.29
CA THR A 264 17.05 21.76 14.12
C THR A 264 17.08 21.34 15.59
N ALA A 265 15.94 20.95 16.16
CA ALA A 265 15.86 20.41 17.52
C ALA A 265 16.79 19.21 17.71
N LYS A 266 16.82 18.29 16.73
CA LYS A 266 17.74 17.15 16.74
C LYS A 266 19.22 17.58 16.65
N ALA A 267 19.55 18.56 15.81
CA ALA A 267 20.92 19.03 15.63
C ALA A 267 21.46 19.69 16.91
N LEU A 268 20.63 20.52 17.56
CA LEU A 268 20.95 21.24 18.79
C LEU A 268 20.84 20.38 20.07
N ASN A 269 20.39 19.13 19.96
CA ASN A 269 20.09 18.26 21.11
C ASN A 269 19.05 18.86 22.08
N VAL A 270 18.06 19.60 21.55
CA VAL A 270 16.96 20.19 22.29
C VAL A 270 15.66 19.47 21.95
N ALA A 271 14.69 19.48 22.88
CA ALA A 271 13.38 18.87 22.66
C ALA A 271 12.28 19.90 22.87
N LEU A 272 11.37 19.99 21.89
CA LEU A 272 10.15 20.79 22.00
C LEU A 272 9.11 20.09 22.90
N PRO A 273 8.26 20.85 23.61
CA PRO A 273 7.08 20.30 24.26
C PRO A 273 6.23 19.50 23.26
N GLY A 274 5.84 18.28 23.63
CA GLY A 274 5.08 17.39 22.73
C GLY A 274 5.90 16.79 21.56
N GLY A 275 7.12 17.27 21.33
CA GLY A 275 8.03 16.78 20.30
C GLY A 275 8.84 15.54 20.71
N PRO A 276 9.52 14.90 19.76
CA PRO A 276 10.37 13.74 20.01
C PRO A 276 11.74 14.11 20.57
N LYS A 277 12.32 13.20 21.35
CA LYS A 277 13.71 13.29 21.84
C LYS A 277 14.65 12.43 20.98
N PHE A 278 15.86 12.92 20.72
CA PHE A 278 16.89 12.24 19.93
C PHE A 278 18.17 12.04 20.73
N GLU A 279 19.07 11.23 20.17
CA GLU A 279 20.45 11.17 20.67
C GLU A 279 21.25 12.37 20.15
N PRO A 280 22.18 12.93 20.96
CA PRO A 280 23.03 14.05 20.56
C PRO A 280 23.81 13.75 19.28
N LEU A 281 23.91 14.72 18.37
CA LEU A 281 24.64 14.57 17.12
C LEU A 281 26.16 14.71 17.33
N VAL A 282 26.56 15.74 18.07
CA VAL A 282 27.95 15.98 18.51
C VAL A 282 28.01 15.60 19.99
N LYS A 283 28.92 14.69 20.35
CA LYS A 283 29.09 14.20 21.73
C LYS A 283 30.26 14.86 22.46
N GLU A 284 31.14 15.54 21.72
CA GLU A 284 32.39 16.14 22.17
C GLU A 284 32.23 17.66 22.26
N ILE A 285 31.30 18.13 23.11
CA ILE A 285 31.25 19.55 23.49
C ILE A 285 31.55 19.56 24.98
N ASP A 286 32.71 20.10 25.35
CA ASP A 286 33.05 20.35 26.74
C ASP A 286 32.19 21.52 27.23
N GLN A 287 31.06 21.19 27.88
CA GLN A 287 30.09 22.17 28.40
C GLN A 287 30.75 23.17 29.38
N ALA A 288 31.83 22.77 30.05
CA ALA A 288 32.58 23.63 30.96
C ALA A 288 33.20 24.85 30.27
N ASP A 289 33.68 24.70 29.03
CA ASP A 289 34.31 25.79 28.26
C ASP A 289 33.26 26.73 27.64
N GLU A 290 32.04 26.23 27.40
CA GLU A 290 30.91 27.08 26.98
C GLU A 290 30.35 27.90 28.14
N ASP A 291 30.29 27.36 29.37
CA ASP A 291 29.65 28.04 30.51
C ASP A 291 30.57 29.09 31.16
N TRP A 292 31.88 28.86 31.24
CA TRP A 292 32.86 29.79 31.85
C TRP A 292 33.69 30.52 30.80
N ASN A 293 33.07 31.52 30.15
CA ASN A 293 33.76 32.42 29.23
C ASN A 293 33.48 33.89 29.56
N GLU A 294 34.30 34.79 29.05
CA GLU A 294 34.19 36.24 29.32
C GLU A 294 32.84 36.84 28.87
N PHE A 295 32.18 36.20 27.90
CA PHE A 295 30.88 36.61 27.36
C PHE A 295 29.69 36.15 28.21
N ASN A 296 29.82 35.05 28.95
CA ASN A 296 28.79 34.44 29.78
C ASN A 296 28.87 34.85 31.26
N ASP A 297 29.65 35.89 31.55
CA ASP A 297 29.75 36.49 32.88
C ASP A 297 28.38 37.03 33.36
N ILE A 298 27.95 36.58 34.53
CA ILE A 298 26.61 36.84 35.06
C ILE A 298 26.38 38.33 35.36
N ASP A 299 27.45 39.06 35.70
CA ASP A 299 27.39 40.48 36.00
C ASP A 299 27.23 41.35 34.73
N LYS A 300 27.51 40.78 33.56
CA LYS A 300 27.42 41.46 32.25
C LYS A 300 26.13 41.14 31.48
N ILE A 301 25.33 40.18 31.94
CA ILE A 301 24.11 39.72 31.24
C ILE A 301 22.84 40.25 31.91
N ILE A 302 22.06 41.03 31.17
CA ILE A 302 20.75 41.50 31.61
C ILE A 302 19.67 40.44 31.31
N ILE A 303 19.26 39.67 32.32
CA ILE A 303 18.20 38.66 32.19
C ILE A 303 16.83 39.32 32.47
N ARG A 304 16.14 39.79 31.42
CA ARG A 304 14.74 40.25 31.54
C ARG A 304 13.72 39.13 31.37
N GLN A 305 13.99 38.23 30.43
CA GLN A 305 13.16 37.07 30.13
C GLN A 305 14.08 35.88 29.83
N PRO A 306 13.78 34.69 30.38
CA PRO A 306 14.61 33.52 30.12
C PRO A 306 14.48 33.09 28.66
N ILE A 307 15.62 32.77 28.04
CA ILE A 307 15.65 32.26 26.66
C ILE A 307 15.05 30.85 26.65
N ARG A 308 13.90 30.70 26.00
CA ARG A 308 13.21 29.41 25.90
C ARG A 308 13.78 28.54 24.78
N THR A 309 13.54 27.23 24.87
CA THR A 309 13.95 26.26 23.85
C THR A 309 13.37 26.56 22.47
N GLU A 310 12.17 27.12 22.43
CA GLU A 310 11.44 27.52 21.25
C GLU A 310 12.18 28.63 20.51
N TYR A 311 12.78 29.59 21.23
CA TYR A 311 13.55 30.68 20.63
C TYR A 311 14.82 30.16 19.97
N ARG A 312 15.48 29.19 20.63
CA ARG A 312 16.67 28.50 20.09
C ARG A 312 16.39 27.71 18.82
N ILE A 313 15.15 27.30 18.57
CA ILE A 313 14.76 26.58 17.34
C ILE A 313 14.21 27.54 16.29
N ALA A 314 13.43 28.54 16.69
CA ALA A 314 12.87 29.57 15.81
C ALA A 314 13.97 30.40 15.15
N PHE A 315 14.95 30.85 15.93
CA PHE A 315 16.07 31.69 15.50
C PHE A 315 17.39 31.01 15.85
N PRO A 316 17.75 29.93 15.15
CA PRO A 316 18.82 29.05 15.60
C PRO A 316 20.20 29.69 15.55
N TYR A 317 20.44 30.61 14.62
CA TYR A 317 21.72 31.30 14.49
C TYR A 317 21.92 32.42 15.52
N LEU A 318 20.84 32.90 16.15
CA LEU A 318 20.88 34.01 17.10
C LEU A 318 21.12 33.52 18.54
N TYR A 319 20.44 32.44 18.94
CA TYR A 319 20.42 31.98 20.34
C TYR A 319 21.26 30.72 20.60
N ASN A 320 22.13 30.31 19.67
CA ASN A 320 23.01 29.15 19.85
C ASN A 320 24.43 29.43 19.38
N ASN A 321 25.41 28.96 20.14
CA ASN A 321 26.83 29.04 19.78
C ASN A 321 27.17 28.02 18.67
N ASN A 322 26.72 26.77 18.81
CA ASN A 322 26.96 25.72 17.81
C ASN A 322 25.73 25.49 16.93
N THR A 323 25.85 25.87 15.65
CA THR A 323 24.75 25.82 14.66
C THR A 323 24.98 24.79 13.56
N LYS A 324 25.88 23.82 13.79
CA LYS A 324 26.18 22.75 12.83
C LYS A 324 24.93 21.93 12.49
N HIS A 325 24.69 21.72 11.20
CA HIS A 325 23.59 20.90 10.66
C HIS A 325 22.17 21.38 10.98
N VAL A 326 22.02 22.66 11.33
CA VAL A 326 20.72 23.28 11.56
C VAL A 326 19.99 23.56 10.24
N HIS A 327 18.65 23.58 10.28
CA HIS A 327 17.80 23.90 9.14
C HIS A 327 16.90 25.10 9.43
N MET A 328 16.79 26.01 8.46
CA MET A 328 15.80 27.09 8.52
C MET A 328 14.39 26.56 8.23
N SER A 329 13.44 26.94 9.07
CA SER A 329 12.01 26.68 8.91
C SER A 329 11.29 27.87 8.26
N LYS A 330 10.11 27.61 7.68
CA LYS A 330 9.24 28.68 7.18
C LYS A 330 8.69 29.43 8.40
N TYR A 331 8.90 30.74 8.45
CA TYR A 331 8.47 31.56 9.59
C TYR A 331 6.95 31.73 9.65
N TYR A 332 6.35 32.09 8.52
CA TYR A 332 4.92 32.43 8.44
C TYR A 332 4.36 32.14 7.05
N SER A 333 3.08 31.78 7.01
CA SER A 333 2.23 31.67 5.84
C SER A 333 1.12 32.71 5.95
N ALA A 334 0.65 33.29 4.83
CA ALA A 334 -0.54 34.14 4.88
C ALA A 334 -1.69 33.36 5.53
N ARG A 335 -2.32 33.95 6.55
CA ARG A 335 -3.42 33.31 7.30
C ARG A 335 -4.56 33.03 6.34
N VAL A 336 -4.98 31.78 6.32
CA VAL A 336 -6.14 31.34 5.56
C VAL A 336 -7.36 31.46 6.45
N LEU A 337 -8.25 32.40 6.13
CA LEU A 337 -9.58 32.53 6.73
C LEU A 337 -10.58 31.85 5.79
N TYR A 338 -10.80 30.57 6.04
CA TYR A 338 -11.74 29.75 5.28
C TYR A 338 -12.62 28.97 6.26
N PHE A 339 -13.91 28.98 5.98
CA PHE A 339 -14.92 28.25 6.73
C PHE A 339 -15.51 27.17 5.82
N LYS A 340 -15.54 25.94 6.31
CA LYS A 340 -16.07 24.81 5.55
C LYS A 340 -17.56 25.03 5.24
N PRO A 341 -18.01 24.79 3.99
CA PRO A 341 -19.43 24.79 3.65
C PRO A 341 -20.27 23.90 4.59
N SER A 342 -19.73 22.75 5.00
CA SER A 342 -20.40 21.81 5.91
C SER A 342 -20.64 22.34 7.33
N THR A 343 -20.06 23.49 7.70
CA THR A 343 -20.33 24.17 8.97
C THR A 343 -21.62 25.00 8.90
N PHE A 344 -22.11 25.27 7.70
CA PHE A 344 -23.29 26.09 7.44
C PHE A 344 -24.45 25.25 6.92
N SER A 345 -25.67 25.77 7.03
CA SER A 345 -26.85 25.10 6.47
C SER A 345 -26.76 25.06 4.94
N PRO A 346 -27.08 23.93 4.29
CA PRO A 346 -27.06 23.80 2.82
C PRO A 346 -27.95 24.81 2.09
N ASP A 347 -28.94 25.37 2.78
CA ASP A 347 -29.89 26.35 2.24
C ASP A 347 -29.29 27.76 2.05
N LEU A 348 -28.08 28.02 2.60
CA LEU A 348 -27.42 29.31 2.44
C LEU A 348 -26.71 29.39 1.07
N PRO A 349 -26.70 30.57 0.43
CA PRO A 349 -26.00 30.77 -0.83
C PRO A 349 -24.48 30.56 -0.66
N ALA A 350 -23.79 30.19 -1.74
CA ALA A 350 -22.35 29.93 -1.71
C ALA A 350 -21.55 31.20 -1.34
N PHE A 351 -22.01 32.36 -1.81
CA PHE A 351 -21.47 33.66 -1.43
C PHE A 351 -22.43 34.38 -0.50
N TYR A 352 -22.13 34.35 0.80
CA TYR A 352 -22.92 35.05 1.80
C TYR A 352 -22.04 35.74 2.84
N PHE A 353 -22.54 36.84 3.40
CA PHE A 353 -21.89 37.54 4.50
C PHE A 353 -22.49 37.07 5.81
N ASP A 354 -21.67 36.46 6.67
CA ASP A 354 -22.07 36.02 8.00
C ASP A 354 -21.74 37.10 9.04
N ASP A 355 -22.78 37.73 9.61
CA ASP A 355 -22.66 38.77 10.65
C ASP A 355 -22.04 38.25 11.96
N GLY A 356 -22.08 36.93 12.21
CA GLY A 356 -21.51 36.30 13.40
C GLY A 356 -20.03 35.95 13.27
N ILE A 357 -19.53 35.82 12.04
CA ILE A 357 -18.14 35.39 11.75
C ILE A 357 -17.29 36.53 11.22
N LEU A 358 -17.85 37.35 10.32
CA LEU A 358 -17.12 38.44 9.67
C LEU A 358 -17.39 39.76 10.38
N ASN A 359 -16.33 40.54 10.57
CA ASN A 359 -16.47 41.90 11.09
C ASN A 359 -17.16 42.78 10.04
N MET A 360 -18.19 43.51 10.46
CA MET A 360 -18.84 44.51 9.60
C MET A 360 -17.85 45.55 9.08
N ILE A 361 -18.01 45.92 7.80
CA ILE A 361 -17.20 46.97 7.18
C ILE A 361 -17.73 48.33 7.64
N GLY A 362 -17.03 48.96 8.58
CA GLY A 362 -17.35 50.32 9.03
C GLY A 362 -17.00 51.35 7.97
N ARG A 363 -17.99 52.13 7.50
CA ARG A 363 -17.75 53.25 6.58
C ARG A 363 -16.98 54.36 7.28
N VAL A 364 -15.71 54.58 6.90
CA VAL A 364 -14.90 55.69 7.41
C VAL A 364 -15.46 57.00 6.85
N LYS A 365 -16.19 57.76 7.68
CA LYS A 365 -16.88 59.01 7.28
C LYS A 365 -15.92 60.15 6.86
N ASN A 366 -14.62 60.02 7.13
CA ASN A 366 -13.60 61.06 6.93
C ASN A 366 -12.52 60.71 5.90
N ALA A 367 -12.78 59.79 4.96
CA ALA A 367 -11.97 59.81 3.74
C ALA A 367 -12.28 61.15 3.05
N LYS A 368 -11.27 62.01 2.84
CA LYS A 368 -11.41 63.16 1.93
C LYS A 368 -12.02 62.57 0.66
N LYS A 369 -13.29 62.88 0.37
CA LYS A 369 -13.86 62.57 -0.93
C LYS A 369 -12.90 63.26 -1.88
N VAL A 370 -12.07 62.50 -2.59
CA VAL A 370 -11.58 62.97 -3.87
C VAL A 370 -12.88 63.36 -4.57
N PRO A 371 -13.06 64.62 -4.99
CA PRO A 371 -14.20 64.93 -5.83
C PRO A 371 -14.06 63.97 -7.00
N MET A 372 -14.88 62.90 -6.98
CA MET A 372 -15.24 62.22 -8.21
C MET A 372 -15.67 63.38 -9.09
N PRO A 373 -15.12 63.52 -10.31
CA PRO A 373 -15.68 64.46 -11.26
C PRO A 373 -17.20 64.26 -11.18
N GLU A 374 -17.94 65.29 -10.78
CA GLU A 374 -19.36 65.27 -11.08
C GLU A 374 -19.36 65.14 -12.59
N ASP A 375 -19.92 64.03 -13.08
CA ASP A 375 -20.02 63.73 -14.48
C ASP A 375 -20.87 64.82 -15.14
N ASP A 376 -20.26 65.99 -15.41
CA ASP A 376 -20.67 66.93 -16.47
C ASP A 376 -20.29 66.31 -17.83
N TYR A 377 -20.40 64.99 -17.96
CA TYR A 377 -20.54 64.38 -19.27
C TYR A 377 -21.93 64.83 -19.74
N GLU A 378 -21.96 65.81 -20.64
CA GLU A 378 -23.10 66.01 -21.54
C GLU A 378 -23.61 64.62 -21.96
N ASP A 379 -24.94 64.42 -21.97
CA ASP A 379 -25.67 63.15 -22.22
C ASP A 379 -25.33 62.43 -23.56
N ASP A 380 -24.22 62.78 -24.22
CA ASP A 380 -23.75 62.32 -25.53
C ASP A 380 -23.02 60.96 -25.51
N PHE A 381 -22.64 60.43 -24.33
CA PHE A 381 -21.97 59.12 -24.23
C PHE A 381 -22.94 58.00 -23.84
N GLU A 382 -23.46 57.31 -24.85
CA GLU A 382 -24.23 56.08 -24.68
C GLU A 382 -23.36 54.85 -25.00
N LEU A 383 -23.43 53.83 -24.14
CA LEU A 383 -22.87 52.52 -24.48
C LEU A 383 -23.66 51.91 -25.65
N PRO A 384 -23.00 51.38 -26.68
CA PRO A 384 -23.68 50.64 -27.73
C PRO A 384 -24.56 49.53 -27.14
N ILE A 385 -25.77 49.36 -27.72
CA ILE A 385 -26.78 48.39 -27.26
C ILE A 385 -26.22 46.95 -27.19
N GLU A 386 -25.20 46.65 -27.98
CA GLU A 386 -24.50 45.36 -28.02
C GLU A 386 -23.57 45.10 -26.82
N ILE A 387 -23.31 46.11 -25.98
CA ILE A 387 -22.40 46.01 -24.83
C ILE A 387 -23.18 45.71 -23.55
N GLU A 388 -23.14 44.44 -23.15
CA GLU A 388 -23.60 43.95 -21.86
C GLU A 388 -22.42 43.52 -20.96
N PRO A 389 -22.63 43.34 -19.64
CA PRO A 389 -21.64 42.68 -18.77
C PRO A 389 -21.23 41.31 -19.34
N LEU A 390 -19.92 41.03 -19.37
CA LEU A 390 -19.32 39.86 -20.04
C LEU A 390 -19.93 38.48 -19.71
N PHE A 391 -20.66 38.34 -18.61
CA PHE A 391 -21.29 37.08 -18.15
C PHE A 391 -22.73 37.28 -17.66
N SER A 392 -23.48 38.23 -18.25
CA SER A 392 -24.90 38.47 -17.91
C SER A 392 -25.78 37.23 -18.08
N GLU A 393 -25.41 36.32 -18.98
CA GLU A 393 -26.11 35.06 -19.28
C GLU A 393 -26.04 34.00 -18.17
N TYR A 394 -25.07 34.09 -17.25
CA TYR A 394 -24.80 33.04 -16.25
C TYR A 394 -25.18 33.49 -14.85
N GLU A 395 -25.78 32.59 -14.08
CA GLU A 395 -25.98 32.80 -12.64
C GLU A 395 -24.64 32.88 -11.90
N LEU A 396 -24.58 33.71 -10.85
CA LEU A 396 -23.36 33.94 -10.07
C LEU A 396 -22.87 32.66 -9.38
N GLU A 397 -23.80 31.82 -8.93
CA GLU A 397 -23.52 30.57 -8.25
C GLU A 397 -24.39 29.44 -8.76
N THR A 398 -23.93 28.21 -8.56
CA THR A 398 -24.63 26.97 -8.88
C THR A 398 -24.68 26.13 -7.60
N SER A 399 -25.51 25.08 -7.59
CA SER A 399 -25.60 24.16 -6.43
C SER A 399 -24.25 23.56 -6.00
N MET A 400 -23.30 23.42 -6.93
CA MET A 400 -21.97 22.84 -6.66
C MET A 400 -20.89 23.87 -6.37
N THR A 401 -21.19 25.18 -6.43
CA THR A 401 -20.17 26.23 -6.27
C THR A 401 -19.54 26.21 -4.89
N ALA A 402 -20.35 26.07 -3.82
CA ALA A 402 -19.86 26.00 -2.44
C ALA A 402 -18.93 24.79 -2.22
N ASP A 403 -19.33 23.61 -2.69
CA ASP A 403 -18.54 22.38 -2.59
C ASP A 403 -17.24 22.46 -3.40
N ALA A 404 -17.30 23.04 -4.60
CA ALA A 404 -16.11 23.24 -5.44
C ALA A 404 -15.09 24.17 -4.78
N ILE A 405 -15.55 25.27 -4.16
CA ILE A 405 -14.71 26.16 -3.35
C ILE A 405 -14.15 25.39 -2.15
N GLY A 406 -14.94 24.51 -1.53
CA GLY A 406 -14.49 23.71 -0.41
C GLY A 406 -13.38 22.73 -0.74
N LEU A 407 -13.39 22.17 -1.96
CA LEU A 407 -12.32 21.32 -2.47
C LEU A 407 -11.00 22.06 -2.69
N LEU A 408 -11.03 23.38 -2.93
CA LEU A 408 -9.82 24.19 -3.12
C LEU A 408 -8.91 24.15 -1.87
N TRP A 409 -9.53 24.21 -0.70
CA TRP A 409 -8.85 24.18 0.61
C TRP A 409 -8.76 22.78 1.20
N ALA A 410 -9.26 21.76 0.49
CA ALA A 410 -9.16 20.38 0.95
C ALA A 410 -7.69 19.90 0.95
N PRO A 411 -7.30 19.05 1.90
CA PRO A 411 -5.96 18.46 1.92
C PRO A 411 -5.74 17.50 0.74
N ASP A 412 -4.47 17.32 0.34
CA ASP A 412 -4.07 16.26 -0.60
C ASP A 412 -4.57 14.90 -0.08
N PRO A 413 -5.31 14.11 -0.89
CA PRO A 413 -5.45 14.19 -2.36
C PRO A 413 -6.70 14.93 -2.90
N PHE A 414 -7.56 15.48 -2.05
CA PHE A 414 -8.90 15.95 -2.45
C PHE A 414 -8.89 17.27 -3.24
N ASN A 415 -7.83 18.07 -3.13
CA ASN A 415 -7.64 19.30 -3.92
C ASN A 415 -7.28 19.08 -5.40
N LYS A 416 -7.29 17.85 -5.90
CA LYS A 416 -6.91 17.50 -7.27
C LYS A 416 -8.03 16.74 -7.96
N ARG A 417 -8.39 17.18 -9.17
CA ARG A 417 -9.34 16.46 -10.04
C ARG A 417 -8.76 15.24 -10.73
N SER A 418 -7.44 15.17 -10.85
CA SER A 418 -6.75 14.08 -11.54
C SER A 418 -5.46 13.69 -10.84
N GLY A 419 -5.07 12.43 -10.99
CA GLY A 419 -3.88 11.94 -10.34
C GLY A 419 -3.43 10.58 -10.83
N ARG A 420 -2.33 10.13 -10.23
CA ARG A 420 -1.82 8.78 -10.42
C ARG A 420 -2.36 7.87 -9.32
N MET A 421 -2.68 6.63 -9.69
CA MET A 421 -3.00 5.60 -8.71
C MET A 421 -1.82 5.36 -7.78
N ARG A 422 -2.11 5.17 -6.50
CA ARG A 422 -1.12 4.76 -5.49
C ARG A 422 -1.34 3.30 -5.13
N ARG A 423 -0.32 2.66 -4.55
CA ARG A 423 -0.55 1.36 -3.94
C ARG A 423 -1.30 1.55 -2.63
N ALA A 424 -2.20 0.63 -2.28
CA ALA A 424 -2.92 0.68 -0.99
C ALA A 424 -1.96 0.85 0.21
N VAL A 425 -0.80 0.19 0.16
CA VAL A 425 0.26 0.28 1.18
C VAL A 425 0.89 1.68 1.28
N ASP A 426 0.91 2.44 0.19
CA ASP A 426 1.56 3.74 0.15
C ASP A 426 0.68 4.86 0.73
N VAL A 427 -0.64 4.65 0.88
CA VAL A 427 -1.60 5.64 1.41
C VAL A 427 -1.64 5.60 2.95
N PRO A 428 -1.21 6.66 3.66
CA PRO A 428 -1.18 6.66 5.12
C PRO A 428 -2.39 7.36 5.76
N LEU A 429 -3.42 6.59 6.09
CA LEU A 429 -4.68 7.10 6.65
C LEU A 429 -4.52 7.96 7.92
N VAL A 430 -3.67 7.53 8.87
CA VAL A 430 -3.55 8.16 10.20
C VAL A 430 -2.35 9.10 10.34
N LYS A 431 -1.72 9.49 9.23
CA LYS A 431 -0.47 10.28 9.27
C LYS A 431 -0.69 11.73 9.70
N SER A 432 -1.82 12.33 9.32
CA SER A 432 -2.24 13.66 9.81
C SER A 432 -2.37 13.66 11.34
N TRP A 433 -3.02 12.65 11.89
CA TRP A 433 -3.39 12.62 13.31
C TRP A 433 -2.24 12.74 14.31
N TYR A 434 -1.08 12.13 14.01
CA TYR A 434 0.09 12.22 14.88
C TYR A 434 1.06 13.32 14.45
N LYS A 435 0.86 13.96 13.30
CA LYS A 435 1.59 15.18 12.94
C LYS A 435 1.03 16.40 13.67
N GLU A 436 -0.21 16.32 14.12
CA GLU A 436 -0.85 17.32 14.97
C GLU A 436 -0.36 17.20 16.42
N HIS A 437 -0.58 18.27 17.20
CA HIS A 437 -0.35 18.21 18.64
C HIS A 437 -1.32 17.22 19.30
N CYS A 438 -0.81 16.48 20.27
CA CYS A 438 -1.65 15.57 21.06
C CYS A 438 -2.60 16.39 21.96
N PRO A 439 -3.91 16.10 21.97
CA PRO A 439 -4.85 16.77 22.87
C PRO A 439 -4.43 16.69 24.35
N PRO A 440 -4.57 17.79 25.13
CA PRO A 440 -4.04 17.86 26.50
C PRO A 440 -4.70 16.86 27.46
N GLY A 441 -5.98 16.53 27.24
CA GLY A 441 -6.74 15.56 28.05
C GLY A 441 -6.34 14.09 27.86
N PHE A 442 -5.46 13.77 26.90
CA PHE A 442 -5.05 12.39 26.68
C PHE A 442 -4.06 11.89 27.73
N ALA A 443 -4.14 10.59 28.03
CA ALA A 443 -3.26 9.94 28.99
C ALA A 443 -1.79 9.97 28.53
N THR A 444 -0.85 9.98 29.49
CA THR A 444 0.60 10.03 29.24
C THR A 444 1.09 8.95 28.27
N LYS A 445 0.51 7.75 28.37
CA LYS A 445 0.79 6.62 27.46
C LYS A 445 0.57 6.98 25.99
N VAL A 446 -0.46 7.76 25.68
CA VAL A 446 -0.81 8.19 24.32
C VAL A 446 0.11 9.30 23.87
N LYS A 447 0.36 10.29 24.74
CA LYS A 447 1.32 11.38 24.50
C LYS A 447 2.71 10.84 24.10
N VAL A 448 3.19 9.81 24.79
CA VAL A 448 4.44 9.12 24.45
C VAL A 448 4.36 8.41 23.09
N SER A 449 3.23 7.82 22.74
CA SER A 449 3.03 7.19 21.43
C SER A 449 3.02 8.20 20.28
N TYR A 450 2.40 9.37 20.45
CA TYR A 450 2.49 10.48 19.49
C TYR A 450 3.95 10.88 19.26
N GLN A 451 4.70 11.15 20.34
CA GLN A 451 6.12 11.50 20.26
C GLN A 451 6.94 10.44 19.51
N LYS A 452 6.70 9.15 19.75
CA LYS A 452 7.41 8.06 19.06
C LYS A 452 7.06 7.96 17.57
N LEU A 453 5.78 8.13 17.21
CA LEU A 453 5.36 8.12 15.81
C LEU A 453 5.95 9.31 15.03
N ILE A 454 5.95 10.50 15.63
CA ILE A 454 6.63 11.69 15.10
C ILE A 454 8.13 11.42 14.94
N LYS A 455 8.78 10.83 15.96
CA LYS A 455 10.19 10.44 15.91
C LYS A 455 10.48 9.54 14.70
N TYR A 456 9.64 8.54 14.44
CA TYR A 456 9.79 7.67 13.27
C TYR A 456 9.57 8.42 11.96
N HIS A 457 8.61 9.33 11.90
CA HIS A 457 8.39 10.18 10.73
C HIS A 457 9.63 11.01 10.40
N ILE A 458 10.20 11.70 11.39
CA ILE A 458 11.38 12.54 11.24
C ILE A 458 12.60 11.71 10.84
N LEU A 459 12.84 10.56 11.49
CA LEU A 459 13.97 9.69 11.14
C LEU A 459 13.87 9.14 9.71
N ASN A 460 12.66 8.85 9.23
CA ASN A 460 12.44 8.43 7.85
C ASN A 460 12.73 9.58 6.86
N SER A 461 12.29 10.80 7.17
CA SER A 461 12.54 11.99 6.33
C SER A 461 14.02 12.40 6.32
N LEU A 462 14.68 12.38 7.48
CA LEU A 462 16.08 12.79 7.64
C LEU A 462 17.06 11.83 6.96
N ARG A 463 16.77 10.52 7.01
CA ARG A 463 17.60 9.48 6.37
C ARG A 463 17.21 9.20 4.93
N TYR A 464 16.22 9.93 4.40
CA TYR A 464 15.79 9.76 3.03
C TYR A 464 16.94 10.13 2.09
N ARG A 465 17.23 9.22 1.15
CA ARG A 465 18.11 9.47 0.01
C ARG A 465 17.32 9.20 -1.25
N PRO A 466 17.43 10.06 -2.28
CA PRO A 466 16.76 9.80 -3.55
C PRO A 466 17.16 8.41 -4.08
N PRO A 467 16.20 7.63 -4.60
CA PRO A 467 16.49 6.27 -5.06
C PRO A 467 17.48 6.31 -6.23
N LYS A 468 18.63 5.63 -6.07
CA LYS A 468 19.61 5.52 -7.16
C LYS A 468 18.97 4.79 -8.35
N PRO A 469 19.14 5.28 -9.59
CA PRO A 469 18.63 4.58 -10.77
C PRO A 469 19.29 3.20 -10.86
N LYS A 470 18.45 2.16 -10.98
CA LYS A 470 18.89 0.76 -11.11
C LYS A 470 18.18 0.11 -12.28
N LYS A 471 18.81 -0.87 -12.92
CA LYS A 471 18.17 -1.71 -13.94
C LYS A 471 16.94 -2.40 -13.34
N LYS A 472 15.77 -2.18 -13.93
CA LYS A 472 14.51 -2.81 -13.52
C LYS A 472 14.61 -4.33 -13.70
N ARG A 473 14.44 -5.09 -12.62
CA ARG A 473 14.39 -6.57 -12.63
C ARG A 473 12.97 -7.01 -12.32
N PHE A 474 12.31 -7.65 -13.28
CA PHE A 474 10.92 -8.09 -13.15
C PHE A 474 10.85 -9.59 -12.89
N LEU A 475 10.92 -9.99 -11.61
CA LEU A 475 11.00 -11.40 -11.21
C LEU A 475 9.85 -12.25 -11.80
N PHE A 476 8.60 -11.82 -11.63
CA PHE A 476 7.44 -12.56 -12.11
C PHE A 476 7.31 -12.60 -13.64
N LYS A 477 7.80 -11.56 -14.35
CA LYS A 477 7.88 -11.62 -15.82
C LYS A 477 8.90 -12.69 -16.25
N SER A 478 10.04 -12.76 -15.57
CA SER A 478 11.06 -13.79 -15.82
C SER A 478 10.57 -15.20 -15.47
N PHE A 479 9.72 -15.36 -14.45
CA PHE A 479 9.10 -16.65 -14.14
C PHE A 479 8.03 -17.03 -15.18
N LYS A 480 7.11 -16.11 -15.50
CA LYS A 480 6.06 -16.33 -16.51
C LYS A 480 6.63 -16.70 -17.87
N SER A 481 7.80 -16.16 -18.26
CA SER A 481 8.46 -16.52 -19.52
C SER A 481 9.02 -17.96 -19.56
N THR A 482 9.22 -18.61 -18.41
CA THR A 482 9.69 -20.01 -18.38
C THR A 482 8.53 -20.98 -18.53
N LYS A 483 8.78 -22.17 -19.08
CA LYS A 483 7.76 -23.24 -19.21
C LYS A 483 7.24 -23.80 -17.87
N PHE A 484 7.92 -23.53 -16.77
CA PHE A 484 7.61 -24.10 -15.46
C PHE A 484 6.54 -23.34 -14.69
N PHE A 485 6.12 -22.16 -15.16
CA PHE A 485 5.09 -21.37 -14.52
C PHE A 485 3.92 -21.13 -15.46
N GLN A 486 2.72 -21.18 -14.91
CA GLN A 486 1.46 -20.85 -15.58
C GLN A 486 0.71 -19.78 -14.80
N THR A 487 -0.24 -19.12 -15.44
CA THR A 487 -1.11 -18.13 -14.81
C THR A 487 -2.56 -18.59 -14.77
N THR A 488 -3.30 -18.13 -13.79
CA THR A 488 -4.74 -18.39 -13.60
C THR A 488 -5.33 -17.30 -12.69
N SER A 489 -6.64 -17.21 -12.54
CA SER A 489 -7.32 -16.38 -11.53
C SER A 489 -7.80 -17.29 -10.40
N LEU A 490 -7.50 -16.95 -9.14
CA LEU A 490 -8.00 -17.68 -7.97
C LEU A 490 -8.59 -16.70 -6.96
N ASP A 491 -9.50 -17.18 -6.12
CA ASP A 491 -9.86 -16.47 -4.91
C ASP A 491 -8.65 -16.30 -3.97
N TRP A 492 -8.57 -15.18 -3.29
CA TRP A 492 -7.49 -14.85 -2.38
C TRP A 492 -7.38 -15.85 -1.22
N VAL A 493 -8.51 -16.33 -0.68
CA VAL A 493 -8.50 -17.32 0.40
C VAL A 493 -7.94 -18.65 -0.09
N GLU A 494 -8.31 -19.07 -1.29
CA GLU A 494 -7.74 -20.26 -1.93
C GLU A 494 -6.22 -20.13 -2.11
N ALA A 495 -5.75 -19.00 -2.66
CA ALA A 495 -4.32 -18.74 -2.81
C ALA A 495 -3.60 -18.71 -1.45
N GLY A 496 -4.24 -18.19 -0.41
CA GLY A 496 -3.72 -18.18 0.96
C GLY A 496 -3.56 -19.57 1.56
N LEU A 497 -4.60 -20.41 1.46
CA LEU A 497 -4.57 -21.80 1.92
C LEU A 497 -3.50 -22.60 1.18
N GLN A 498 -3.35 -22.40 -0.14
CA GLN A 498 -2.28 -23.01 -0.93
C GLN A 498 -0.89 -22.59 -0.42
N VAL A 499 -0.64 -21.30 -0.19
CA VAL A 499 0.65 -20.81 0.31
C VAL A 499 0.96 -21.37 1.71
N CYS A 500 -0.04 -21.49 2.58
CA CYS A 500 0.11 -22.12 3.89
C CYS A 500 0.47 -23.61 3.79
N ARG A 501 -0.26 -24.38 2.97
CA ARG A 501 -0.01 -25.81 2.70
C ARG A 501 1.38 -26.02 2.09
N GLN A 502 1.75 -25.22 1.10
CA GLN A 502 3.08 -25.23 0.47
C GLN A 502 4.19 -24.94 1.49
N GLY A 503 4.04 -23.89 2.30
CA GLY A 503 4.99 -23.52 3.33
C GLY A 503 5.19 -24.63 4.37
N TYR A 504 4.09 -25.25 4.83
CA TYR A 504 4.12 -26.41 5.71
C TYR A 504 4.90 -27.57 5.10
N ASN A 505 4.53 -27.99 3.89
CA ASN A 505 5.18 -29.10 3.17
C ASN A 505 6.68 -28.84 2.94
N MET A 506 7.08 -27.61 2.60
CA MET A 506 8.48 -27.28 2.39
C MET A 506 9.31 -27.38 3.67
N LEU A 507 8.78 -26.88 4.79
CA LEU A 507 9.45 -26.98 6.10
C LEU A 507 9.48 -28.43 6.57
N ASN A 508 8.40 -29.18 6.40
CA ASN A 508 8.34 -30.58 6.78
C ASN A 508 9.30 -31.45 5.94
N LEU A 509 9.35 -31.25 4.62
CA LEU A 509 10.32 -31.88 3.74
C LEU A 509 11.77 -31.57 4.14
N LEU A 510 12.04 -30.37 4.68
CA LEU A 510 13.37 -30.01 5.15
C LEU A 510 13.75 -30.75 6.45
N ILE A 511 12.79 -30.97 7.35
CA ILE A 511 12.94 -31.79 8.56
C ILE A 511 13.25 -33.24 8.16
N HIS A 512 12.42 -33.82 7.27
CA HIS A 512 12.62 -35.18 6.78
C HIS A 512 13.92 -35.35 5.98
N ARG A 513 14.32 -34.38 5.15
CA ARG A 513 15.59 -34.42 4.43
C ARG A 513 16.81 -34.46 5.36
N LYS A 514 16.71 -33.88 6.55
CA LYS A 514 17.75 -33.94 7.59
C LYS A 514 17.67 -35.20 8.46
N ASN A 515 16.73 -36.10 8.19
CA ASN A 515 16.44 -37.31 8.96
C ASN A 515 16.21 -36.97 10.45
N LEU A 516 15.28 -36.05 10.71
CA LEU A 516 14.89 -35.58 12.04
C LEU A 516 13.49 -36.10 12.42
N ASN A 517 13.31 -37.43 12.40
CA ASN A 517 12.00 -38.07 12.61
C ASN A 517 11.43 -37.90 14.04
N TYR A 518 12.24 -37.38 14.97
CA TYR A 518 11.87 -37.10 16.36
C TYR A 518 11.38 -35.65 16.57
N LEU A 519 11.26 -34.87 15.49
CA LEU A 519 10.61 -33.57 15.49
C LEU A 519 9.31 -33.64 14.70
N HIS A 520 8.28 -33.03 15.25
CA HIS A 520 7.00 -32.85 14.59
C HIS A 520 6.75 -31.36 14.38
N LEU A 521 6.33 -31.00 13.17
CA LEU A 521 5.84 -29.66 12.83
C LEU A 521 4.32 -29.77 12.73
N ASP A 522 3.62 -29.09 13.62
CA ASP A 522 2.16 -29.02 13.58
C ASP A 522 1.67 -27.99 12.55
N TYR A 523 0.38 -27.97 12.26
CA TYR A 523 -0.19 -27.15 11.18
C TYR A 523 -0.24 -25.66 11.52
N ASN A 524 -0.16 -25.31 12.80
CA ASN A 524 0.02 -23.94 13.31
C ASN A 524 1.51 -23.54 13.43
N PHE A 525 2.41 -24.35 12.86
CA PHE A 525 3.86 -24.11 12.77
C PHE A 525 4.61 -24.06 14.11
N ASN A 526 4.14 -24.73 15.16
CA ASN A 526 5.01 -25.09 16.27
C ASN A 526 5.90 -26.27 15.88
N LEU A 527 7.17 -26.21 16.30
CA LEU A 527 8.09 -27.33 16.17
C LEU A 527 8.22 -27.98 17.56
N LYS A 528 7.70 -29.18 17.72
CA LYS A 528 7.64 -29.92 18.99
C LYS A 528 8.52 -31.20 18.87
N PRO A 529 9.28 -31.57 19.91
CA PRO A 529 9.93 -32.88 19.95
C PRO A 529 8.88 -33.97 20.25
N VAL A 530 8.90 -35.08 19.51
CA VAL A 530 7.97 -36.21 19.71
C VAL A 530 8.32 -36.99 20.98
N LYS A 531 9.59 -37.01 21.34
CA LYS A 531 10.15 -37.68 22.51
C LYS A 531 11.23 -36.82 23.15
N THR A 532 11.62 -37.14 24.38
CA THR A 532 12.80 -36.54 24.99
C THR A 532 14.05 -36.83 24.16
N LEU A 533 14.72 -35.77 23.70
CA LEU A 533 15.84 -35.88 22.79
C LEU A 533 17.14 -36.15 23.52
N THR A 534 17.94 -37.08 23.00
CA THR A 534 19.33 -37.26 23.43
C THR A 534 20.17 -36.03 23.12
N THR A 535 21.34 -35.88 23.77
CA THR A 535 22.26 -34.77 23.50
C THR A 535 22.72 -34.72 22.04
N LYS A 536 22.90 -35.88 21.39
CA LYS A 536 23.25 -36.02 19.97
C LYS A 536 22.11 -35.57 19.06
N GLU A 537 20.88 -36.03 19.32
CA GLU A 537 19.68 -35.62 18.58
C GLU A 537 19.43 -34.11 18.73
N ARG A 538 19.58 -33.56 19.95
CA ARG A 538 19.42 -32.12 20.23
C ARG A 538 20.43 -31.26 19.47
N LYS A 539 21.71 -31.69 19.41
CA LYS A 539 22.74 -30.98 18.62
C LYS A 539 22.43 -31.04 17.12
N LYS A 540 21.98 -32.19 16.60
CA LYS A 540 21.64 -32.38 15.18
C LYS A 540 20.40 -31.60 14.73
N SER A 541 19.39 -31.49 15.61
CA SER A 541 18.10 -30.84 15.33
C SER A 541 18.07 -29.35 15.58
N ARG A 542 19.18 -28.75 16.03
CA ARG A 542 19.27 -27.31 16.29
C ARG A 542 19.22 -26.51 14.98
N PHE A 543 18.04 -26.03 14.62
CA PHE A 543 17.86 -25.15 13.48
C PHE A 543 18.36 -23.73 13.77
N GLY A 544 18.80 -23.03 12.72
CA GLY A 544 19.23 -21.63 12.79
C GLY A 544 18.07 -20.65 12.63
N ASN A 545 18.39 -19.36 12.72
CA ASN A 545 17.41 -18.27 12.65
C ASN A 545 16.63 -18.25 11.32
N ALA A 546 17.23 -18.67 10.20
CA ALA A 546 16.54 -18.67 8.90
C ALA A 546 15.30 -19.58 8.87
N PHE A 547 15.44 -20.80 9.41
CA PHE A 547 14.33 -21.75 9.49
C PHE A 547 13.23 -21.22 10.40
N HIS A 548 13.59 -20.82 11.61
CA HIS A 548 12.62 -20.36 12.60
C HIS A 548 11.96 -19.03 12.20
N LEU A 549 12.69 -18.09 11.61
CA LEU A 549 12.09 -16.85 11.14
C LEU A 549 11.10 -17.10 10.00
N CYS A 550 11.45 -17.97 9.03
CA CYS A 550 10.53 -18.35 7.96
C CYS A 550 9.27 -19.03 8.51
N ARG A 551 9.45 -19.97 9.46
CA ARG A 551 8.36 -20.64 10.18
C ARG A 551 7.43 -19.65 10.88
N GLU A 552 7.97 -18.67 11.59
CA GLU A 552 7.14 -17.68 12.30
C GLU A 552 6.44 -16.70 11.34
N ILE A 553 7.03 -16.38 10.18
CA ILE A 553 6.36 -15.59 9.13
C ILE A 553 5.19 -16.41 8.53
N LEU A 554 5.39 -17.70 8.31
CA LEU A 554 4.32 -18.62 7.87
C LEU A 554 3.21 -18.74 8.92
N ARG A 555 3.55 -18.85 10.21
CA ARG A 555 2.59 -18.79 11.32
C ARG A 555 1.75 -17.51 11.28
N MET A 556 2.37 -16.34 11.15
CA MET A 556 1.66 -15.07 11.05
C MET A 556 0.70 -15.07 9.84
N THR A 557 1.14 -15.63 8.71
CA THR A 557 0.33 -15.71 7.49
C THR A 557 -0.85 -16.67 7.66
N LYS A 558 -0.61 -17.83 8.27
CA LYS A 558 -1.63 -18.83 8.59
C LYS A 558 -2.72 -18.24 9.47
N LEU A 559 -2.35 -17.54 10.56
CA LEU A 559 -3.32 -16.85 11.41
C LEU A 559 -4.23 -15.90 10.64
N ILE A 560 -3.68 -15.13 9.68
CA ILE A 560 -4.45 -14.18 8.87
C ILE A 560 -5.38 -14.92 7.91
N VAL A 561 -4.86 -15.90 7.17
CA VAL A 561 -5.64 -16.70 6.20
C VAL A 561 -6.76 -17.46 6.90
N ASP A 562 -6.49 -18.03 8.07
CA ASP A 562 -7.48 -18.75 8.87
C ASP A 562 -8.62 -17.85 9.35
N CYS A 563 -8.34 -16.58 9.66
CA CYS A 563 -9.41 -15.62 9.98
C CYS A 563 -10.35 -15.43 8.80
N HIS A 564 -9.79 -15.26 7.59
CA HIS A 564 -10.61 -15.15 6.38
C HIS A 564 -11.32 -16.47 6.06
N ALA A 565 -10.71 -17.63 6.32
CA ALA A 565 -11.39 -18.92 6.15
C ALA A 565 -12.59 -19.06 7.11
N GLN A 566 -12.43 -18.69 8.38
CA GLN A 566 -13.54 -18.68 9.36
C GLN A 566 -14.66 -17.71 8.96
N TYR A 567 -14.32 -16.54 8.40
CA TYR A 567 -15.29 -15.60 7.85
C TYR A 567 -16.05 -16.22 6.66
N ARG A 568 -15.33 -16.88 5.74
CA ARG A 568 -15.94 -17.52 4.56
C ARG A 568 -16.76 -18.76 4.88
N LEU A 569 -16.51 -19.41 6.02
CA LEU A 569 -17.33 -20.50 6.55
C LEU A 569 -18.55 -20.01 7.35
N ASN A 570 -18.78 -18.69 7.40
CA ASN A 570 -19.87 -18.07 8.15
C ASN A 570 -19.84 -18.33 9.68
N ASN A 571 -18.67 -18.66 10.23
CA ASN A 571 -18.48 -18.87 11.67
C ASN A 571 -18.25 -17.56 12.45
N ILE A 572 -17.79 -16.52 11.75
CA ILE A 572 -17.55 -15.17 12.29
C ILE A 572 -18.14 -14.12 11.34
N ASP A 573 -18.50 -12.96 11.89
CA ASP A 573 -18.99 -11.84 11.10
C ASP A 573 -17.85 -10.95 10.55
N ALA A 574 -18.18 -10.03 9.65
CA ALA A 574 -17.21 -9.11 9.05
C ALA A 574 -16.54 -8.18 10.07
N PHE A 575 -17.27 -7.76 11.11
CA PHE A 575 -16.75 -6.88 12.16
C PHE A 575 -15.75 -7.61 13.08
N GLN A 576 -16.01 -8.86 13.44
CA GLN A 576 -15.10 -9.73 14.18
C GLN A 576 -13.88 -10.09 13.35
N LEU A 577 -14.04 -10.34 12.04
CA LEU A 577 -12.91 -10.50 11.13
C LEU A 577 -12.01 -9.26 11.19
N ALA A 578 -12.58 -8.06 11.03
CA ALA A 578 -11.82 -6.82 11.05
C ALA A 578 -11.13 -6.58 12.41
N ASP A 579 -11.81 -6.77 13.54
CA ASP A 579 -11.20 -6.68 14.89
C ASP A 579 -10.11 -7.74 15.08
N GLY A 580 -10.33 -8.95 14.55
CA GLY A 580 -9.39 -10.07 14.60
C GLY A 580 -8.10 -9.78 13.83
N LEU A 581 -8.20 -9.28 12.60
CA LEU A 581 -7.07 -8.81 11.81
C LEU A 581 -6.31 -7.69 12.51
N ASN A 582 -7.04 -6.69 13.05
CA ASN A 582 -6.42 -5.61 13.80
C ASN A 582 -5.68 -6.13 15.05
N TYR A 583 -6.28 -7.11 15.74
CA TYR A 583 -5.68 -7.76 16.89
C TYR A 583 -4.39 -8.50 16.50
N ILE A 584 -4.40 -9.28 15.41
CA ILE A 584 -3.21 -9.98 14.90
C ILE A 584 -2.08 -8.98 14.64
N PHE A 585 -2.32 -7.95 13.83
CA PHE A 585 -1.27 -6.99 13.46
C PHE A 585 -0.77 -6.15 14.64
N CYS A 586 -1.61 -5.94 15.66
CA CYS A 586 -1.19 -5.28 16.90
C CYS A 586 -0.37 -6.19 17.83
N HIS A 587 -0.61 -7.50 17.81
CA HIS A 587 -0.07 -8.45 18.80
C HIS A 587 0.76 -9.58 18.17
N VAL A 588 1.38 -9.36 17.01
CA VAL A 588 2.31 -10.33 16.38
C VAL A 588 3.40 -10.79 17.35
N GLY A 589 3.89 -9.91 18.24
CA GLY A 589 4.89 -10.29 19.25
C GLY A 589 4.38 -11.26 20.32
N GLN A 590 3.07 -11.39 20.51
CA GLN A 590 2.44 -12.31 21.46
C GLN A 590 1.96 -13.59 20.75
N LEU A 591 1.33 -13.44 19.58
CA LEU A 591 0.79 -14.56 18.79
C LEU A 591 1.88 -15.35 18.06
N THR A 592 3.04 -14.74 17.85
CA THR A 592 4.22 -15.39 17.24
C THR A 592 5.44 -15.24 18.14
N GLY A 593 6.54 -15.89 17.76
CA GLY A 593 7.84 -15.78 18.38
C GLY A 593 8.91 -15.08 17.54
N MET A 594 8.52 -14.33 16.49
CA MET A 594 9.47 -13.78 15.49
C MET A 594 10.62 -12.97 16.10
N TYR A 595 10.35 -12.21 17.17
CA TYR A 595 11.33 -11.35 17.84
C TYR A 595 12.50 -12.13 18.46
N ARG A 596 12.31 -13.42 18.79
CA ARG A 596 13.36 -14.30 19.33
C ARG A 596 14.45 -14.59 18.29
N TYR A 597 14.05 -14.67 17.01
CA TYR A 597 14.95 -15.02 15.90
C TYR A 597 15.45 -13.78 15.14
N LYS A 598 14.78 -12.63 15.30
CA LYS A 598 15.25 -11.32 14.82
C LYS A 598 14.76 -10.18 15.71
N TYR A 599 15.58 -9.80 16.70
CA TYR A 599 15.19 -8.81 17.71
C TYR A 599 14.92 -7.39 17.16
N LYS A 600 15.51 -7.02 16.02
CA LYS A 600 15.25 -5.71 15.36
C LYS A 600 13.75 -5.50 15.05
N LEU A 601 12.97 -6.57 14.98
CA LEU A 601 11.51 -6.55 14.84
C LEU A 601 10.79 -5.82 15.98
N MET A 602 11.43 -5.66 17.14
CA MET A 602 10.90 -4.85 18.24
C MET A 602 10.62 -3.40 17.83
N ARG A 603 11.22 -2.90 16.73
CA ARG A 603 10.83 -1.62 16.14
C ARG A 603 9.39 -1.65 15.62
N GLN A 604 9.01 -2.68 14.84
CA GLN A 604 7.66 -2.84 14.29
C GLN A 604 6.64 -3.09 15.39
N ILE A 605 6.92 -4.00 16.33
CA ILE A 605 6.01 -4.31 17.44
C ILE A 605 5.70 -3.05 18.25
N ARG A 606 6.71 -2.23 18.58
CA ARG A 606 6.50 -0.95 19.27
C ARG A 606 5.70 0.04 18.43
N THR A 607 5.97 0.12 17.12
CA THR A 607 5.23 0.99 16.20
C THR A 607 3.74 0.60 16.15
N CYS A 608 3.42 -0.70 16.04
CA CYS A 608 2.04 -1.17 16.05
C CYS A 608 1.34 -0.87 17.39
N LYS A 609 2.06 -0.98 18.52
CA LYS A 609 1.55 -0.61 19.84
C LYS A 609 1.25 0.90 19.92
N ASP A 610 2.13 1.74 19.38
CA ASP A 610 1.93 3.19 19.34
C ASP A 610 0.75 3.57 18.43
N LEU A 611 0.61 2.92 17.26
CA LEU A 611 -0.56 3.07 16.38
C LEU A 611 -1.85 2.61 17.06
N LYS A 612 -1.83 1.49 17.79
CA LYS A 612 -2.98 1.02 18.58
C LYS A 612 -3.44 2.09 19.58
N HIS A 613 -2.52 2.72 20.30
CA HIS A 613 -2.88 3.78 21.25
C HIS A 613 -3.48 5.00 20.55
N LEU A 614 -2.89 5.44 19.44
CA LEU A 614 -3.40 6.55 18.62
C LEU A 614 -4.83 6.27 18.14
N ILE A 615 -5.04 5.11 17.52
CA ILE A 615 -6.33 4.72 16.93
C ILE A 615 -7.39 4.56 18.04
N TYR A 616 -7.08 3.83 19.12
CA TYR A 616 -8.07 3.49 20.13
C TYR A 616 -8.55 4.71 20.91
N HIS A 617 -7.69 5.71 21.12
CA HIS A 617 -8.08 6.94 21.81
C HIS A 617 -8.92 7.89 20.97
N ARG A 618 -8.84 7.82 19.63
CA ARG A 618 -9.79 8.54 18.74
C ARG A 618 -11.05 7.72 18.51
N PHE A 619 -10.94 6.39 18.41
CA PHE A 619 -12.06 5.48 18.12
C PHE A 619 -13.04 5.33 19.30
N ASN A 620 -12.53 5.13 20.51
CA ASN A 620 -13.32 4.95 21.73
C ASN A 620 -13.60 6.30 22.40
N THR A 621 -14.28 7.20 21.67
CA THR A 621 -14.67 8.53 22.13
C THR A 621 -16.19 8.70 22.06
N GLY A 622 -16.73 9.52 22.95
CA GLY A 622 -18.18 9.76 23.07
C GLY A 622 -18.92 8.52 23.56
N PRO A 623 -19.94 8.04 22.83
CA PRO A 623 -20.76 6.90 23.25
C PRO A 623 -20.06 5.54 23.11
N VAL A 624 -18.90 5.47 22.43
CA VAL A 624 -18.16 4.22 22.20
C VAL A 624 -17.22 3.93 23.37
N GLY A 625 -17.54 2.89 24.14
CA GLY A 625 -16.77 2.47 25.33
C GLY A 625 -15.44 1.75 25.04
N LYS A 626 -14.73 1.42 26.13
CA LYS A 626 -13.54 0.56 26.09
C LYS A 626 -13.96 -0.90 25.90
N GLY A 627 -13.29 -1.61 24.98
CA GLY A 627 -13.58 -3.02 24.71
C GLY A 627 -13.04 -3.48 23.34
N PRO A 628 -13.20 -4.77 22.99
CA PRO A 628 -12.99 -5.24 21.62
C PRO A 628 -14.00 -4.61 20.64
N GLY A 629 -13.79 -4.78 19.33
CA GLY A 629 -14.63 -4.20 18.28
C GLY A 629 -14.00 -3.04 17.53
N CYS A 630 -12.67 -2.92 17.51
CA CYS A 630 -11.96 -1.92 16.71
C CYS A 630 -11.30 -2.62 15.52
N GLY A 631 -11.96 -2.61 14.35
CA GLY A 631 -11.50 -3.28 13.14
C GLY A 631 -10.56 -2.48 12.23
N PHE A 632 -10.04 -1.34 12.68
CA PHE A 632 -9.23 -0.45 11.83
C PHE A 632 -7.76 -0.90 11.67
N TRP A 633 -7.54 -1.94 10.85
CA TRP A 633 -6.25 -2.63 10.73
C TRP A 633 -5.28 -2.06 9.69
N ALA A 634 -5.72 -1.20 8.77
CA ALA A 634 -4.86 -0.72 7.67
C ALA A 634 -3.53 -0.10 8.13
N PRO A 635 -3.45 0.73 9.19
CA PRO A 635 -2.18 1.31 9.62
C PRO A 635 -1.16 0.26 10.11
N THR A 636 -1.62 -0.76 10.84
CA THR A 636 -0.76 -1.80 11.43
C THR A 636 -0.37 -2.85 10.38
N TRP A 637 -1.28 -3.21 9.47
CA TRP A 637 -0.98 -4.02 8.28
C TRP A 637 0.19 -3.45 7.46
N ARG A 638 0.18 -2.14 7.20
CA ARG A 638 1.26 -1.45 6.46
C ARG A 638 2.63 -1.61 7.12
N VAL A 639 2.70 -1.57 8.46
CA VAL A 639 3.96 -1.75 9.19
C VAL A 639 4.56 -3.12 8.90
N TRP A 640 3.74 -4.17 8.86
CA TRP A 640 4.18 -5.53 8.58
C TRP A 640 4.53 -5.75 7.11
N LEU A 641 3.83 -5.12 6.17
CA LEU A 641 4.23 -5.14 4.76
C LEU A 641 5.56 -4.44 4.50
N PHE A 642 5.81 -3.28 5.13
CA PHE A 642 7.11 -2.62 5.03
C PHE A 642 8.24 -3.40 5.71
N PHE A 643 7.91 -4.22 6.72
CA PHE A 643 8.85 -5.20 7.26
C PHE A 643 9.15 -6.30 6.25
N LEU A 644 8.13 -6.92 5.64
CA LEU A 644 8.28 -7.98 4.64
C LEU A 644 9.01 -7.51 3.38
N ARG A 645 8.92 -6.22 3.03
CA ARG A 645 9.69 -5.62 1.93
C ARG A 645 11.20 -5.65 2.17
N GLY A 646 11.63 -5.60 3.44
CA GLY A 646 13.04 -5.47 3.81
C GLY A 646 13.64 -6.69 4.50
N ILE A 647 12.84 -7.74 4.74
CA ILE A 647 13.29 -9.02 5.28
C ILE A 647 13.61 -10.00 4.16
#